data_AF-A0AAU9F001-F1
#
_entry.id   AF-A0AAU9F001-F1
#
_cell.length_a   1.000
_cell.length_b   1.000
_cell.length_c   1.000
_cell.angle_alpha   90.00
_cell.angle_beta   90.00
_cell.angle_gamma   90.00
#
_symmetry.space_group_name_H-M   'P 1'
#
loop_
_entity.id
_entity.type
_entity.pdbx_description
1 polymer ?
#
loop_
_entity_poly.entity_id
_entity_poly.type
_entity_poly.pdbx_seq_one_letter_code
_entity_poly.pdbx_strand_id
1 'polypeptide(L)'
;MIGRLFRAHGEFCASHPWEVIVALLTITACMLTVDKNNTLDTSTATAAGAAAAAAATGAAAPGTAIPMDMPASASATSSRHRPCHGWSQSCDGLEAEYNAADVILMTVVRCTAVLYCYYQFCSLHRMGSKYVLGIAGLFTVFSSFIFTTAIIKFLGSDISDLKDALFFLLLVIDLSNSGRLAQLALSGNNQAEVTQNIARGLELLGPAISLDTIVEALLVGVGTLSGVQRLEVLCMFAVLSVLVNYVVFMTFYPACLSLIFDLSRSGVDMAVVREKAKGSLLLKSLTEEEQKANPVLQRVKLIMTTGLMIVHIYSRVAFSDNDYDAVDKTLSPTLNLNVSNNRTESGEITDIIIKWLTMSADHIVISIVLIALVIKFICFDNRDPLPDQLRLASTVETQTTPMEELKVAAIEAAAPAAPLPVRAPLFTIEEQSSANASTQTDLLPQTRQRVASHVSHRPARPVQECLDILNSSEEGHGPSALSDEEIIAMVQAGGQASVHCPLYKIESVLDDLERGVRIRRRIIAARAKLPTERLDMLPYQHFDYRRVLNACCENVLGYVPIPVGYAGPLILDGESYYVPMATTEGALVASTNRGCKALSVTGVRSVVEDVGMTRAPCVRFPSVARASEAKLWIEDEVNYKVIKLEFDSTSRFGRLKDCHIAMDGPQLYIRFVALTGDAMGMNMVSKGAEMALRRIKRQFPDMQIISLSGNFCCDKKPAAINWIKGRGKRVVTECTISAATLRSVLKTDAKTLVECNKLKNMGGSAMAGSIGGNNAHAANMVTAVFLATGQDPAQNVTSSNCSTAMECWVENNEDLYMTCTMPSLEVGTVGGGTGLPGQSACLEMLGVRGAHPTHPGDNAKKLAQIVCATVMAGELSLMAALVNSDLVKSHMRHNRSSIAVSSANNPLNVTVSSCSTIS
;
A
#
# COMPACT_ATOMS: atom_id res chain seq x y z
N MET A 1 12.53 -17.32 -43.08
CA MET A 1 13.55 -16.44 -43.68
C MET A 1 13.83 -15.22 -42.80
N ILE A 2 12.82 -14.39 -42.52
CA ILE A 2 12.92 -13.14 -41.75
C ILE A 2 13.69 -13.26 -40.41
N GLY A 3 13.37 -14.23 -39.54
CA GLY A 3 14.07 -14.38 -38.24
C GLY A 3 15.60 -14.54 -38.34
N ARG A 4 16.13 -15.13 -39.43
CA ARG A 4 17.59 -15.25 -39.63
C ARG A 4 18.28 -13.90 -39.86
N LEU A 5 17.57 -12.90 -40.40
CA LEU A 5 18.09 -11.54 -40.54
C LEU A 5 18.19 -10.85 -39.17
N PHE A 6 17.16 -10.97 -38.32
CA PHE A 6 17.20 -10.46 -36.95
C PHE A 6 18.28 -11.14 -36.11
N ARG A 7 18.51 -12.44 -36.32
CA ARG A 7 19.62 -13.18 -35.70
C ARG A 7 20.97 -12.57 -36.07
N ALA A 8 21.25 -12.43 -37.38
CA ALA A 8 22.51 -11.88 -37.87
C ALA A 8 22.73 -10.43 -37.43
N HIS A 9 21.67 -9.62 -37.38
CA HIS A 9 21.71 -8.25 -36.87
C HIS A 9 22.02 -8.20 -35.37
N GLY A 10 21.35 -9.04 -34.56
CA GLY A 10 21.63 -9.16 -33.14
C GLY A 10 23.04 -9.66 -32.82
N GLU A 11 23.54 -10.60 -33.61
CA GLU A 11 24.90 -11.12 -33.53
C GLU A 11 25.92 -10.02 -33.86
N PHE A 12 25.69 -9.19 -34.89
CA PHE A 12 26.49 -8.00 -35.18
C PHE A 12 26.49 -7.00 -34.00
N CYS A 13 25.31 -6.61 -33.50
CA CYS A 13 25.22 -5.64 -32.41
C CYS A 13 25.84 -6.11 -31.09
N ALA A 14 25.76 -7.40 -30.77
CA ALA A 14 26.34 -7.96 -29.56
C ALA A 14 27.82 -8.33 -29.68
N SER A 15 28.35 -8.53 -30.91
CA SER A 15 29.78 -8.81 -31.14
C SER A 15 30.64 -7.55 -31.28
N HIS A 16 30.08 -6.44 -31.77
CA HIS A 16 30.76 -5.15 -31.96
C HIS A 16 30.07 -4.03 -31.15
N PRO A 17 29.97 -4.16 -29.82
CA PRO A 17 29.13 -3.28 -29.02
C PRO A 17 29.68 -1.85 -28.95
N TRP A 18 30.99 -1.68 -28.93
CA TRP A 18 31.63 -0.35 -28.89
C TRP A 18 31.41 0.42 -30.18
N GLU A 19 31.58 -0.24 -31.32
CA GLU A 19 31.39 0.33 -32.65
C GLU A 19 29.94 0.78 -32.86
N VAL A 20 28.96 -0.04 -32.44
CA VAL A 20 27.53 0.29 -32.54
C VAL A 20 27.16 1.44 -31.61
N ILE A 21 27.60 1.43 -30.35
CA ILE A 21 27.33 2.51 -29.39
C ILE A 21 27.96 3.84 -29.85
N VAL A 22 29.24 3.81 -30.25
CA VAL A 22 29.96 5.01 -30.70
C VAL A 22 29.38 5.55 -32.00
N ALA A 23 29.04 4.70 -32.98
CA ALA A 23 28.42 5.14 -34.22
C ALA A 23 27.07 5.84 -33.98
N LEU A 24 26.20 5.25 -33.16
CA LEU A 24 24.88 5.83 -32.85
C LEU A 24 24.99 7.15 -32.05
N LEU A 25 25.88 7.21 -31.05
CA LEU A 25 26.15 8.45 -30.31
C LEU A 25 26.76 9.54 -31.22
N THR A 26 27.66 9.16 -32.14
CA THR A 26 28.27 10.10 -33.10
C THR A 26 27.24 10.65 -34.07
N ILE A 27 26.37 9.80 -34.64
CA ILE A 27 25.25 10.25 -35.50
C ILE A 27 24.34 11.24 -34.75
N THR A 28 24.06 10.98 -33.47
CA THR A 28 23.24 11.86 -32.62
C THR A 28 23.92 13.20 -32.36
N ALA A 29 25.21 13.18 -32.00
CA ALA A 29 26.01 14.38 -31.81
C ALA A 29 26.04 15.22 -33.09
N CYS A 30 26.30 14.60 -34.24
CA CYS A 30 26.22 15.24 -35.55
C CYS A 30 24.85 15.90 -35.76
N MET A 31 23.74 15.18 -35.60
CA MET A 31 22.38 15.72 -35.74
C MET A 31 22.11 16.91 -34.80
N LEU A 32 22.64 16.90 -33.58
CA LEU A 32 22.51 18.00 -32.61
C LEU A 32 23.36 19.23 -32.97
N THR A 33 24.48 19.04 -33.68
CA THR A 33 25.43 20.08 -34.10
C THR A 33 25.23 20.62 -35.52
N VAL A 34 24.34 20.04 -36.33
CA VAL A 34 24.00 20.57 -37.65
C VAL A 34 23.11 21.81 -37.49
N ASP A 35 23.74 22.98 -37.51
CA ASP A 35 23.05 24.26 -37.63
C ASP A 35 22.50 24.41 -39.06
N LYS A 36 21.17 24.46 -39.19
CA LYS A 36 20.49 24.78 -40.46
C LYS A 36 20.58 26.27 -40.78
N ASN A 37 21.75 26.73 -41.21
CA ASN A 37 21.88 27.95 -41.99
C ASN A 37 21.91 27.62 -43.50
N ASN A 38 20.85 27.99 -44.21
CA ASN A 38 20.72 28.32 -45.65
C ASN A 38 19.34 27.87 -46.19
N THR A 39 18.38 28.78 -46.41
CA THR A 39 18.23 29.82 -47.47
C THR A 39 17.68 29.29 -48.79
N LEU A 40 16.70 30.02 -49.34
CA LEU A 40 16.27 29.91 -50.75
C LEU A 40 15.63 31.22 -51.23
N ASP A 41 16.40 32.31 -51.20
CA ASP A 41 16.13 33.47 -52.07
C ASP A 41 16.64 33.15 -53.48
N THR A 42 15.75 32.78 -54.38
CA THR A 42 16.05 32.64 -55.81
C THR A 42 15.96 34.00 -56.51
N SER A 43 17.02 34.79 -56.44
CA SER A 43 17.24 35.85 -57.44
C SER A 43 18.72 36.12 -57.73
N THR A 44 19.03 36.10 -59.03
CA THR A 44 20.19 36.76 -59.68
C THR A 44 21.58 36.31 -59.24
N ALA A 45 22.05 35.23 -59.86
CA ALA A 45 23.45 35.16 -60.26
C ALA A 45 23.73 36.20 -61.36
N THR A 46 24.50 37.24 -61.06
CA THR A 46 25.21 38.05 -62.07
C THR A 46 26.52 38.59 -61.51
N ALA A 47 27.62 38.16 -62.17
CA ALA A 47 28.85 38.92 -62.40
C ALA A 47 29.58 39.59 -61.21
N ALA A 48 30.72 38.97 -60.88
CA ALA A 48 32.05 39.58 -60.86
C ALA A 48 32.44 40.60 -59.78
N GLY A 49 33.67 40.43 -59.27
CA GLY A 49 34.59 41.58 -59.32
C GLY A 49 35.54 41.83 -58.15
N ALA A 50 36.48 40.91 -57.91
CA ALA A 50 37.87 41.21 -57.54
C ALA A 50 38.26 41.84 -56.17
N ALA A 51 39.48 41.46 -55.78
CA ALA A 51 40.47 42.18 -54.97
C ALA A 51 40.30 42.26 -53.44
N ALA A 52 41.25 41.61 -52.77
CA ALA A 52 41.67 41.89 -51.41
C ALA A 52 42.35 43.27 -51.27
N ALA A 53 42.31 43.88 -50.07
CA ALA A 53 43.51 44.40 -49.40
C ALA A 53 43.28 44.85 -47.93
N ALA A 54 44.20 44.42 -47.06
CA ALA A 54 44.88 45.19 -46.00
C ALA A 54 44.11 46.11 -45.01
N ALA A 55 44.11 45.67 -43.74
CA ALA A 55 44.82 46.28 -42.61
C ALA A 55 44.46 47.67 -42.02
N ALA A 56 44.32 47.63 -40.68
CA ALA A 56 44.92 48.52 -39.67
C ALA A 56 44.38 49.95 -39.39
N THR A 57 43.96 50.13 -38.12
CA THR A 57 44.20 51.28 -37.21
C THR A 57 43.81 52.71 -37.62
N GLY A 58 42.98 53.38 -36.81
CA GLY A 58 42.81 54.84 -36.86
C GLY A 58 41.84 55.39 -35.81
N ALA A 59 42.33 56.25 -34.93
CA ALA A 59 41.67 56.77 -33.72
C ALA A 59 40.60 57.88 -33.93
N ALA A 60 40.01 58.29 -32.79
CA ALA A 60 39.41 59.60 -32.46
C ALA A 60 37.88 59.83 -32.66
N ALA A 61 37.34 60.63 -31.73
CA ALA A 61 35.97 61.16 -31.64
C ALA A 61 35.95 62.64 -32.15
N PRO A 62 35.00 63.55 -31.82
CA PRO A 62 33.63 63.45 -31.26
C PRO A 62 32.59 64.33 -32.03
N GLY A 63 31.37 64.53 -31.48
CA GLY A 63 30.43 65.62 -31.88
C GLY A 63 28.98 65.18 -32.11
N THR A 64 27.95 65.70 -31.40
CA THR A 64 27.16 66.95 -31.65
C THR A 64 26.34 66.93 -32.95
N ALA A 65 25.03 67.25 -33.02
CA ALA A 65 24.08 67.73 -32.00
C ALA A 65 22.57 67.52 -32.38
N ILE A 66 21.72 67.76 -31.38
CA ILE A 66 20.26 68.12 -31.31
C ILE A 66 19.83 69.10 -32.45
N PRO A 67 18.58 69.15 -33.02
CA PRO A 67 17.26 69.25 -32.33
C PRO A 67 15.98 68.56 -32.91
N MET A 68 14.91 68.64 -32.10
CA MET A 68 13.44 68.81 -32.37
C MET A 68 12.91 68.67 -33.81
N ASP A 69 11.76 68.02 -34.09
CA ASP A 69 10.41 68.54 -33.79
C ASP A 69 9.26 67.50 -33.88
N MET A 70 8.05 67.92 -33.48
CA MET A 70 6.74 67.23 -33.52
C MET A 70 5.73 68.11 -34.32
N PRO A 71 4.47 67.70 -34.68
CA PRO A 71 3.75 66.44 -34.42
C PRO A 71 2.94 65.84 -35.63
N ALA A 72 2.29 64.69 -35.37
CA ALA A 72 1.00 64.20 -35.93
C ALA A 72 0.84 63.86 -37.43
N SER A 73 0.65 62.56 -37.75
CA SER A 73 -0.69 61.99 -38.08
C SER A 73 -0.65 60.54 -38.60
N ALA A 74 -1.76 59.82 -38.38
CA ALA A 74 -2.29 58.65 -39.13
C ALA A 74 -1.42 57.40 -39.46
N SER A 75 -1.78 56.30 -38.79
CA SER A 75 -2.01 54.95 -39.35
C SER A 75 -0.85 53.95 -39.62
N ALA A 76 -1.23 52.67 -39.48
CA ALA A 76 -0.65 51.46 -40.07
C ALA A 76 0.77 50.98 -39.62
N THR A 77 0.74 50.03 -38.67
CA THR A 77 1.49 48.76 -38.69
C THR A 77 3.00 48.76 -39.02
N SER A 78 3.85 48.76 -37.99
CA SER A 78 5.06 47.89 -37.91
C SER A 78 5.79 48.08 -36.58
N SER A 79 5.83 47.05 -35.72
CA SER A 79 6.80 47.01 -34.61
C SER A 79 7.21 45.58 -34.25
N ARG A 80 8.40 45.19 -34.74
CA ARG A 80 9.16 44.05 -34.21
C ARG A 80 9.37 44.24 -32.70
N HIS A 81 9.15 43.21 -31.88
CA HIS A 81 9.44 43.28 -30.45
C HIS A 81 10.94 43.55 -30.19
N ARG A 82 11.22 44.44 -29.25
CA ARG A 82 12.50 44.53 -28.51
C ARG A 82 12.32 43.89 -27.13
N PRO A 83 13.39 43.33 -26.52
CA PRO A 83 13.33 42.75 -25.18
C PRO A 83 13.34 43.84 -24.10
N CYS A 84 12.60 43.60 -23.00
CA CYS A 84 12.58 44.47 -21.82
C CYS A 84 13.52 43.97 -20.72
N HIS A 85 14.25 44.89 -20.08
CA HIS A 85 15.01 44.66 -18.85
C HIS A 85 14.45 45.55 -17.73
N GLY A 86 14.33 45.01 -16.51
CA GLY A 86 14.13 45.79 -15.29
C GLY A 86 12.82 45.50 -14.54
N TRP A 87 12.93 45.31 -13.21
CA TRP A 87 11.78 45.14 -12.32
C TRP A 87 11.18 46.51 -11.92
N SER A 88 10.08 46.94 -12.56
CA SER A 88 8.93 47.62 -11.91
C SER A 88 8.02 48.35 -12.91
N GLN A 89 7.04 47.66 -13.50
CA GLN A 89 5.69 48.16 -13.85
C GLN A 89 4.93 47.09 -14.65
N SER A 90 3.61 47.06 -14.52
CA SER A 90 2.74 46.09 -15.20
C SER A 90 2.65 46.38 -16.70
N CYS A 91 2.84 45.36 -17.53
CA CYS A 91 2.48 45.38 -18.95
C CYS A 91 1.23 44.53 -19.15
N ASP A 92 0.06 45.15 -19.24
CA ASP A 92 -1.15 44.48 -19.69
C ASP A 92 -1.10 44.29 -21.22
N GLY A 93 -1.15 43.04 -21.69
CA GLY A 93 -1.23 42.74 -23.12
C GLY A 93 -0.80 41.32 -23.50
N LEU A 94 -1.78 40.42 -23.66
CA LEU A 94 -1.63 39.01 -24.06
C LEU A 94 -0.83 38.12 -23.07
N GLU A 95 -1.27 38.09 -21.81
CA GLU A 95 -1.23 36.80 -21.11
C GLU A 95 -2.26 35.87 -21.77
N ALA A 96 -1.78 34.75 -22.35
CA ALA A 96 -2.67 33.67 -22.73
C ALA A 96 -3.31 33.12 -21.45
N GLU A 97 -4.65 33.04 -21.40
CA GLU A 97 -5.39 32.43 -20.28
C GLU A 97 -5.03 30.94 -20.15
N TYR A 98 -3.93 30.65 -19.43
CA TYR A 98 -3.61 29.32 -18.96
C TYR A 98 -4.64 28.96 -17.88
N ASN A 99 -5.74 28.37 -18.34
CA ASN A 99 -6.77 27.83 -17.47
C ASN A 99 -6.12 26.96 -16.38
N ALA A 100 -6.45 27.20 -15.10
CA ALA A 100 -5.93 26.40 -14.00
C ALA A 100 -6.23 24.89 -14.20
N ALA A 101 -7.31 24.57 -14.92
CA ALA A 101 -7.64 23.23 -15.38
C ALA A 101 -6.55 22.59 -16.25
N ASP A 102 -5.93 23.31 -17.20
CA ASP A 102 -4.82 22.78 -18.01
C ASP A 102 -3.59 22.49 -17.17
N VAL A 103 -3.26 23.40 -16.24
CA VAL A 103 -2.11 23.21 -15.34
C VAL A 103 -2.32 21.98 -14.45
N ILE A 104 -3.52 21.81 -13.90
CA ILE A 104 -3.89 20.65 -13.09
C ILE A 104 -3.87 19.37 -13.93
N LEU A 105 -4.50 19.37 -15.11
CA LEU A 105 -4.60 18.21 -16.00
C LEU A 105 -3.21 17.75 -16.49
N MET A 106 -2.38 18.67 -16.96
CA MET A 106 -1.00 18.38 -17.37
C MET A 106 -0.14 17.89 -16.19
N THR A 107 -0.38 18.39 -14.97
CA THR A 107 0.30 17.91 -13.77
C THR A 107 -0.12 16.47 -13.42
N VAL A 108 -1.41 16.14 -13.49
CA VAL A 108 -1.92 14.77 -13.28
C VAL A 108 -1.34 13.79 -14.30
N VAL A 109 -1.28 14.17 -15.58
CA VAL A 109 -0.66 13.36 -16.65
C VAL A 109 0.83 13.11 -16.34
N ARG A 110 1.59 14.16 -15.98
CA ARG A 110 3.02 14.04 -15.62
C ARG A 110 3.24 13.15 -14.40
N CYS A 111 2.46 13.32 -13.33
CA CYS A 111 2.54 12.46 -12.15
C CYS A 111 2.23 10.99 -12.47
N THR A 112 1.23 10.74 -13.31
CA THR A 112 0.85 9.38 -13.74
C THR A 112 1.97 8.73 -14.57
N ALA A 113 2.61 9.49 -15.48
CA ALA A 113 3.74 9.01 -16.26
C ALA A 113 4.96 8.67 -15.39
N VAL A 114 5.28 9.49 -14.38
CA VAL A 114 6.37 9.20 -13.41
C VAL A 114 6.06 7.93 -12.60
N LEU A 115 4.82 7.75 -12.15
CA LEU A 115 4.38 6.54 -11.45
C LEU A 115 4.47 5.28 -12.34
N TYR A 116 4.13 5.40 -13.63
CA TYR A 116 4.30 4.31 -14.60
C TYR A 116 5.77 3.94 -14.82
N CYS A 117 6.66 4.93 -14.97
CA CYS A 117 8.11 4.69 -15.06
C CYS A 117 8.66 3.99 -13.80
N TYR A 118 8.24 4.43 -12.61
CA TYR A 118 8.60 3.80 -11.35
C TYR A 118 8.08 2.36 -11.24
N TYR A 119 6.84 2.10 -11.68
CA TYR A 119 6.25 0.77 -11.72
C TYR A 119 7.04 -0.18 -12.64
N GLN A 120 7.34 0.25 -13.87
CA GLN A 120 8.13 -0.55 -14.82
C GLN A 120 9.55 -0.83 -14.29
N PHE A 121 10.18 0.13 -13.63
CA PHE A 121 11.47 -0.07 -12.95
C PHE A 121 11.38 -1.10 -11.81
N CYS A 122 10.30 -1.07 -11.02
CA CYS A 122 10.04 -2.06 -9.98
C CYS A 122 9.77 -3.46 -10.55
N SER A 123 9.10 -3.56 -11.70
CA SER A 123 8.88 -4.81 -12.43
C SER A 123 10.21 -5.41 -12.92
N LEU A 124 11.05 -4.60 -13.58
CA LEU A 124 12.41 -4.96 -13.99
C LEU A 124 13.27 -5.42 -12.80
N HIS A 125 13.18 -4.76 -11.64
CA HIS A 125 13.91 -5.17 -10.44
C HIS A 125 13.46 -6.53 -9.88
N ARG A 126 12.18 -6.91 -10.03
CA ARG A 126 11.68 -8.25 -9.67
C ARG A 126 12.22 -9.35 -10.60
N MET A 127 12.59 -9.01 -11.84
CA MET A 127 12.99 -9.96 -12.89
C MET A 127 14.45 -10.46 -12.82
N GLY A 128 15.26 -10.05 -11.82
CA GLY A 128 16.37 -10.91 -11.36
C GLY A 128 17.82 -10.41 -11.48
N SER A 129 18.10 -9.10 -11.55
CA SER A 129 19.44 -8.58 -11.22
C SER A 129 19.35 -7.19 -10.59
N LYS A 130 19.98 -7.00 -9.41
CA LYS A 130 19.83 -5.78 -8.57
C LYS A 130 20.20 -4.47 -9.28
N TYR A 131 21.13 -4.51 -10.23
CA TYR A 131 21.67 -3.30 -10.86
C TYR A 131 21.72 -3.39 -12.39
N VAL A 132 22.20 -4.52 -12.96
CA VAL A 132 22.44 -4.64 -14.41
C VAL A 132 21.17 -4.44 -15.24
N LEU A 133 20.05 -5.06 -14.85
CA LEU A 133 18.79 -4.94 -15.58
C LEU A 133 18.14 -3.56 -15.43
N GLY A 134 18.25 -2.96 -14.24
CA GLY A 134 17.79 -1.59 -13.98
C GLY A 134 18.60 -0.53 -14.73
N ILE A 135 19.92 -0.68 -14.80
CA ILE A 135 20.82 0.20 -15.56
C ILE A 135 20.55 0.09 -17.06
N ALA A 136 20.43 -1.12 -17.60
CA ALA A 136 20.14 -1.32 -19.03
C ALA A 136 18.77 -0.74 -19.43
N GLY A 137 17.73 -0.92 -18.60
CA GLY A 137 16.42 -0.31 -18.80
C GLY A 137 16.44 1.22 -18.72
N LEU A 138 17.06 1.78 -17.68
CA LEU A 138 17.21 3.23 -17.50
C LEU A 138 17.98 3.88 -18.66
N PHE A 139 19.07 3.25 -19.09
CA PHE A 139 19.89 3.72 -20.21
C PHE A 139 19.09 3.69 -21.52
N THR A 140 18.24 2.69 -21.74
CA THR A 140 17.34 2.62 -22.90
C THR A 140 16.35 3.78 -22.93
N VAL A 141 15.66 4.05 -21.81
CA VAL A 141 14.71 5.17 -21.71
C VAL A 141 15.41 6.52 -21.92
N PHE A 142 16.56 6.71 -21.27
CA PHE A 142 17.35 7.93 -21.40
C PHE A 142 17.85 8.13 -22.84
N SER A 143 18.41 7.10 -23.47
CA SER A 143 18.84 7.15 -24.86
C SER A 143 17.68 7.44 -25.79
N SER A 144 16.56 6.70 -25.72
CA SER A 144 15.37 6.97 -26.56
C SER A 144 14.92 8.43 -26.45
N PHE A 145 14.92 9.03 -25.25
CA PHE A 145 14.64 10.45 -25.07
C PHE A 145 15.66 11.37 -25.78
N ILE A 146 16.97 11.12 -25.63
CA ILE A 146 18.02 11.91 -26.27
C ILE A 146 17.98 11.79 -27.81
N PHE A 147 17.83 10.58 -28.36
CA PHE A 147 17.69 10.35 -29.81
C PHE A 147 16.44 11.04 -30.36
N THR A 148 15.29 10.94 -29.69
CA THR A 148 14.05 11.61 -30.10
C THR A 148 14.22 13.14 -30.08
N THR A 149 14.82 13.70 -29.03
CA THR A 149 15.10 15.14 -28.92
C THR A 149 16.02 15.62 -30.05
N ALA A 150 17.05 14.85 -30.40
CA ALA A 150 17.98 15.17 -31.47
C ALA A 150 17.30 15.22 -32.85
N ILE A 151 16.44 14.25 -33.15
CA ILE A 151 15.74 14.20 -34.45
C ILE A 151 14.67 15.30 -34.53
N ILE A 152 13.98 15.61 -33.43
CA ILE A 152 13.05 16.75 -33.36
C ILE A 152 13.76 18.08 -33.66
N LYS A 153 14.92 18.33 -33.04
CA LYS A 153 15.75 19.51 -33.32
C LYS A 153 16.20 19.54 -34.78
N PHE A 154 16.62 18.39 -35.33
CA PHE A 154 17.03 18.26 -36.75
C PHE A 154 15.88 18.52 -37.74
N LEU A 155 14.65 18.12 -37.40
CA LEU A 155 13.45 18.41 -38.20
C LEU A 155 13.04 19.89 -38.14
N GLY A 156 13.52 20.66 -37.16
CA GLY A 156 13.33 22.10 -37.05
C GLY A 156 12.12 22.54 -36.23
N SER A 157 11.63 21.67 -35.34
CA SER A 157 10.54 22.01 -34.41
C SER A 157 11.08 22.52 -33.07
N ASP A 158 10.34 23.42 -32.42
CA ASP A 158 10.76 24.00 -31.15
C ASP A 158 10.72 23.00 -29.99
N ILE A 159 11.74 23.07 -29.13
CA ILE A 159 11.87 22.20 -27.94
C ILE A 159 10.75 22.49 -26.91
N SER A 160 10.05 23.63 -27.02
CA SER A 160 8.85 23.92 -26.23
C SER A 160 7.76 22.87 -26.41
N ASP A 161 7.61 22.29 -27.60
CA ASP A 161 6.51 21.37 -27.90
C ASP A 161 6.81 19.96 -27.37
N LEU A 162 8.09 19.62 -27.21
CA LEU A 162 8.54 18.39 -26.56
C LEU A 162 8.04 18.28 -25.11
N LYS A 163 7.85 19.41 -24.41
CA LYS A 163 7.32 19.44 -23.02
C LYS A 163 5.88 18.89 -22.92
N ASP A 164 5.15 18.96 -24.03
CA ASP A 164 3.77 18.50 -24.20
C ASP A 164 3.70 17.20 -25.04
N ALA A 165 4.83 16.69 -25.55
CA ALA A 165 4.91 15.38 -26.21
C ALA A 165 5.54 14.28 -25.31
N LEU A 166 6.26 14.68 -24.25
CA LEU A 166 6.98 13.79 -23.33
C LEU A 166 6.12 12.63 -22.76
N PHE A 167 4.84 12.86 -22.54
CA PHE A 167 3.94 11.81 -22.02
C PHE A 167 3.56 10.75 -23.07
N PHE A 168 3.54 11.08 -24.36
CA PHE A 168 3.37 10.07 -25.42
C PHE A 168 4.60 9.17 -25.52
N LEU A 169 5.81 9.74 -25.43
CA LEU A 169 7.05 8.95 -25.36
C LEU A 169 7.01 7.94 -24.21
N LEU A 170 6.59 8.36 -23.01
CA LEU A 170 6.49 7.48 -21.84
C LEU A 170 5.32 6.46 -21.90
N LEU A 171 4.25 6.74 -22.65
CA LEU A 171 3.13 5.83 -22.87
C LEU A 171 3.51 4.66 -23.80
N VAL A 172 4.29 4.98 -24.84
CA VAL A 172 4.67 4.09 -25.95
C VAL A 172 5.89 3.22 -25.62
N ILE A 173 6.80 3.66 -24.75
CA ILE A 173 7.95 2.83 -24.35
C ILE A 173 7.46 1.58 -23.59
N ASP A 174 7.54 0.43 -24.26
CA ASP A 174 7.33 -0.90 -23.69
C ASP A 174 8.66 -1.54 -23.26
N LEU A 175 8.85 -1.71 -21.95
CA LEU A 175 10.04 -2.32 -21.35
C LEU A 175 9.90 -3.82 -21.10
N SER A 176 8.71 -4.41 -21.32
CA SER A 176 8.46 -5.84 -21.07
C SER A 176 9.32 -6.74 -21.96
N ASN A 177 9.42 -6.38 -23.24
CA ASN A 177 10.25 -7.05 -24.23
C ASN A 177 11.75 -6.88 -23.97
N SER A 178 12.17 -5.77 -23.35
CA SER A 178 13.54 -5.55 -22.89
C SER A 178 13.91 -6.49 -21.73
N GLY A 179 12.99 -6.71 -20.79
CA GLY A 179 13.14 -7.69 -19.72
C GLY A 179 13.37 -9.12 -20.24
N ARG A 180 12.55 -9.56 -21.20
CA ARG A 180 12.67 -10.89 -21.85
C ARG A 180 14.03 -11.09 -22.55
N LEU A 181 14.51 -10.10 -23.31
CA LEU A 181 15.81 -10.20 -23.99
C LEU A 181 16.99 -10.23 -23.00
N ALA A 182 16.90 -9.49 -21.89
CA ALA A 182 17.92 -9.51 -20.85
C ALA A 182 17.94 -10.81 -20.03
N GLN A 183 16.78 -11.43 -19.79
CA GLN A 183 16.71 -12.77 -19.18
C GLN A 183 17.37 -13.84 -20.05
N LEU A 184 17.19 -13.78 -21.37
CA LEU A 184 17.90 -14.66 -22.30
C LEU A 184 19.41 -14.43 -22.26
N ALA A 185 19.88 -13.18 -22.25
CA ALA A 185 21.30 -12.86 -22.10
C ALA A 185 21.90 -13.37 -20.78
N LEU A 186 21.18 -13.22 -19.65
CA LEU A 186 21.58 -13.70 -18.32
C LEU A 186 21.82 -15.22 -18.23
N SER A 187 21.23 -16.01 -19.15
CA SER A 187 21.42 -17.46 -19.18
C SER A 187 22.79 -17.90 -19.72
N GLY A 188 23.54 -17.01 -20.37
CA GLY A 188 24.87 -17.29 -20.94
C GLY A 188 25.97 -17.42 -19.87
N ASN A 189 26.79 -18.48 -19.97
CA ASN A 189 27.91 -18.72 -19.05
C ASN A 189 29.18 -17.98 -19.48
N ASN A 190 29.36 -17.76 -20.79
CA ASN A 190 30.49 -17.05 -21.39
C ASN A 190 30.05 -15.98 -22.41
N GLN A 191 30.96 -15.10 -22.85
CA GLN A 191 30.61 -13.95 -23.69
C GLN A 191 30.09 -14.36 -25.08
N ALA A 192 30.64 -15.42 -25.68
CA ALA A 192 30.12 -15.95 -26.94
C ALA A 192 28.68 -16.50 -26.77
N GLU A 193 28.39 -17.14 -25.64
CA GLU A 193 27.05 -17.64 -25.28
C GLU A 193 26.07 -16.49 -24.98
N VAL A 194 26.51 -15.41 -24.32
CA VAL A 194 25.71 -14.18 -24.13
C VAL A 194 25.37 -13.54 -25.49
N THR A 195 26.36 -13.35 -26.37
CA THR A 195 26.17 -12.84 -27.74
C THR A 195 25.22 -13.72 -28.54
N GLN A 196 25.39 -15.05 -28.48
CA GLN A 196 24.52 -16.02 -29.14
C GLN A 196 23.08 -16.02 -28.60
N ASN A 197 22.91 -15.85 -27.28
CA ASN A 197 21.60 -15.76 -26.63
C ASN A 197 20.88 -14.43 -26.95
N ILE A 198 21.61 -13.32 -27.06
CA ILE A 198 21.06 -12.04 -27.53
C ILE A 198 20.61 -12.16 -29.00
N ALA A 199 21.46 -12.72 -29.86
CA ALA A 199 21.12 -12.99 -31.27
C ALA A 199 19.90 -13.90 -31.41
N ARG A 200 19.79 -14.95 -30.58
CA ARG A 200 18.63 -15.85 -30.54
C ARG A 200 17.38 -15.18 -29.97
N GLY A 201 17.51 -14.28 -29.00
CA GLY A 201 16.41 -13.49 -28.47
C GLY A 201 15.83 -12.56 -29.53
N LEU A 202 16.67 -11.89 -30.32
CA LEU A 202 16.23 -11.07 -31.46
C LEU A 202 15.65 -11.89 -32.61
N GLU A 203 16.16 -13.10 -32.88
CA GLU A 203 15.55 -14.04 -33.84
C GLU A 203 14.08 -14.36 -33.50
N LEU A 204 13.75 -14.46 -32.20
CA LEU A 204 12.42 -14.81 -31.70
C LEU A 204 11.51 -13.59 -31.51
N LEU A 205 12.02 -12.52 -30.88
CA LEU A 205 11.23 -11.34 -30.51
C LEU A 205 11.16 -10.30 -31.64
N GLY A 206 12.20 -10.21 -32.47
CA GLY A 206 12.35 -9.20 -33.52
C GLY A 206 11.12 -9.07 -34.44
N PRO A 207 10.69 -10.15 -35.12
CA PRO A 207 9.57 -10.09 -36.06
C PRO A 207 8.25 -9.63 -35.44
N ALA A 208 7.97 -10.00 -34.19
CA ALA A 208 6.76 -9.60 -33.48
C ALA A 208 6.81 -8.11 -33.11
N ILE A 209 7.93 -7.65 -32.52
CA ILE A 209 8.13 -6.26 -32.12
C ILE A 209 8.12 -5.32 -33.34
N SER A 210 8.74 -5.72 -34.45
CA SER A 210 8.67 -4.94 -35.71
C SER A 210 7.25 -4.81 -36.23
N LEU A 211 6.45 -5.88 -36.18
CA LEU A 211 5.05 -5.84 -36.60
C LEU A 211 4.21 -4.94 -35.68
N ASP A 212 4.37 -5.08 -34.36
CA ASP A 212 3.66 -4.24 -33.38
C ASP A 212 4.04 -2.76 -33.52
N THR A 213 5.32 -2.46 -33.74
CA THR A 213 5.85 -1.10 -34.01
C THR A 213 5.24 -0.51 -35.28
N ILE A 214 5.18 -1.29 -36.37
CA ILE A 214 4.56 -0.83 -37.64
C ILE A 214 3.07 -0.57 -37.43
N VAL A 215 2.35 -1.46 -36.76
CA VAL A 215 0.92 -1.28 -36.45
C VAL A 215 0.70 -0.06 -35.57
N GLU A 216 1.55 0.19 -34.59
CA GLU A 216 1.45 1.33 -33.68
C GLU A 216 1.81 2.67 -34.35
N ALA A 217 2.87 2.70 -35.17
CA ALA A 217 3.24 3.87 -35.96
C ALA A 217 2.16 4.24 -37.00
N LEU A 218 1.55 3.25 -37.67
CA LEU A 218 0.42 3.48 -38.57
C LEU A 218 -0.83 3.95 -37.83
N LEU A 219 -1.12 3.38 -36.65
CA LEU A 219 -2.25 3.75 -35.81
C LEU A 219 -2.15 5.20 -35.32
N VAL A 220 -1.04 5.57 -34.69
CA VAL A 220 -0.82 6.95 -34.23
C VAL A 220 -0.71 7.91 -35.43
N GLY A 221 -0.20 7.44 -36.56
CA GLY A 221 -0.14 8.16 -37.83
C GLY A 221 -1.50 8.61 -38.38
N VAL A 222 -2.62 7.94 -38.04
CA VAL A 222 -3.96 8.43 -38.43
C VAL A 222 -4.27 9.80 -37.80
N GLY A 223 -3.72 10.08 -36.61
CA GLY A 223 -3.92 11.36 -35.91
C GLY A 223 -3.19 12.54 -36.56
N THR A 224 -2.16 12.30 -37.40
CA THR A 224 -1.46 13.36 -38.15
C THR A 224 -2.25 13.90 -39.34
N LEU A 225 -3.42 13.31 -39.62
CA LEU A 225 -4.37 13.73 -40.64
C LEU A 225 -5.65 14.33 -40.03
N SER A 226 -5.68 14.62 -38.72
CA SER A 226 -6.89 14.93 -37.97
C SER A 226 -7.54 16.29 -38.27
N GLY A 227 -6.82 17.21 -38.94
CA GLY A 227 -7.25 18.59 -39.18
C GLY A 227 -7.10 19.51 -37.97
N VAL A 228 -6.61 19.01 -36.84
CA VAL A 228 -6.42 19.78 -35.59
C VAL A 228 -4.92 19.95 -35.37
N GLN A 229 -4.39 21.13 -35.70
CA GLN A 229 -2.95 21.41 -35.74
C GLN A 229 -2.16 20.92 -34.50
N ARG A 230 -2.72 21.10 -33.30
CA ARG A 230 -2.09 20.64 -32.04
C ARG A 230 -2.04 19.11 -31.93
N LEU A 231 -3.11 18.41 -32.33
CA LEU A 231 -3.18 16.95 -32.36
C LEU A 231 -2.25 16.38 -33.45
N GLU A 232 -2.17 17.02 -34.61
CA GLU A 232 -1.29 16.59 -35.70
C GLU A 232 0.19 16.63 -35.30
N VAL A 233 0.62 17.74 -34.68
CA VAL A 233 1.98 17.91 -34.13
C VAL A 233 2.28 16.86 -33.06
N LEU A 234 1.36 16.63 -32.12
CA LEU A 234 1.53 15.61 -31.06
C LEU A 234 1.60 14.18 -31.63
N CYS A 235 0.76 13.84 -32.61
CA CYS A 235 0.79 12.54 -33.27
C CYS A 235 2.07 12.36 -34.10
N MET A 236 2.58 13.40 -34.76
CA MET A 236 3.85 13.36 -35.48
C MET A 236 5.01 13.04 -34.53
N PHE A 237 5.08 13.71 -33.36
CA PHE A 237 6.09 13.40 -32.34
C PHE A 237 5.94 12.01 -31.74
N ALA A 238 4.70 11.54 -31.54
CA ALA A 238 4.44 10.20 -31.04
C ALA A 238 4.88 9.11 -32.06
N VAL A 239 4.53 9.23 -33.35
CA VAL A 239 5.02 8.31 -34.41
C VAL A 239 6.55 8.30 -34.48
N LEU A 240 7.18 9.48 -34.45
CA LEU A 240 8.64 9.58 -34.44
C LEU A 240 9.25 8.88 -33.22
N SER A 241 8.64 9.04 -32.05
CA SER A 241 9.06 8.38 -30.80
C SER A 241 8.95 6.86 -30.86
N VAL A 242 7.89 6.32 -31.45
CA VAL A 242 7.71 4.86 -31.70
C VAL A 242 8.88 4.32 -32.52
N LEU A 243 9.19 4.98 -33.64
CA LEU A 243 10.24 4.56 -34.58
C LEU A 243 11.65 4.67 -33.98
N VAL A 244 11.94 5.75 -33.25
CA VAL A 244 13.22 5.93 -32.55
C VAL A 244 13.41 4.89 -31.47
N ASN A 245 12.39 4.64 -30.64
CA ASN A 245 12.47 3.63 -29.60
C ASN A 245 12.68 2.22 -30.17
N TYR A 246 12.04 1.90 -31.31
CA TYR A 246 12.29 0.66 -32.03
C TYR A 246 13.74 0.53 -32.52
N VAL A 247 14.33 1.59 -33.11
CA VAL A 247 15.74 1.58 -33.54
C VAL A 247 16.67 1.40 -32.34
N VAL A 248 16.47 2.14 -31.25
CA VAL A 248 17.25 2.01 -30.01
C VAL A 248 17.11 0.59 -29.43
N PHE A 249 15.91 0.01 -29.43
CA PHE A 249 15.69 -1.34 -28.93
C PHE A 249 16.33 -2.44 -29.80
N MET A 250 16.30 -2.30 -31.13
CA MET A 250 16.86 -3.32 -32.04
C MET A 250 18.38 -3.24 -32.20
N THR A 251 19.00 -2.07 -31.96
CA THR A 251 20.43 -1.84 -32.23
C THR A 251 21.24 -1.55 -30.96
N PHE A 252 20.87 -0.47 -30.26
CA PHE A 252 21.62 0.09 -29.14
C PHE A 252 21.50 -0.77 -27.88
N TYR A 253 20.28 -1.20 -27.53
CA TYR A 253 20.04 -2.01 -26.34
C TYR A 253 20.79 -3.35 -26.35
N PRO A 254 20.80 -4.16 -27.43
CA PRO A 254 21.63 -5.38 -27.54
C PRO A 254 23.12 -5.13 -27.35
N ALA A 255 23.65 -4.04 -27.93
CA ALA A 255 25.05 -3.65 -27.79
C ALA A 255 25.39 -3.27 -26.34
N CYS A 256 24.56 -2.43 -25.71
CA CYS A 256 24.72 -2.06 -24.30
C CYS A 256 24.59 -3.26 -23.36
N LEU A 257 23.66 -4.17 -23.64
CA LEU A 257 23.45 -5.38 -22.84
C LEU A 257 24.68 -6.31 -22.91
N SER A 258 25.24 -6.53 -24.11
CA SER A 258 26.48 -7.28 -24.31
C SER A 258 27.67 -6.65 -23.57
N LEU A 259 27.82 -5.32 -23.67
CA LEU A 259 28.88 -4.56 -23.01
C LEU A 259 28.76 -4.55 -21.48
N ILE A 260 27.57 -4.34 -20.94
CA ILE A 260 27.35 -4.36 -19.49
C ILE A 260 27.64 -5.75 -18.93
N PHE A 261 27.29 -6.83 -19.66
CA PHE A 261 27.64 -8.19 -19.22
C PHE A 261 29.13 -8.46 -19.27
N ASP A 262 29.86 -7.97 -20.28
CA ASP A 262 31.32 -8.09 -20.36
C ASP A 262 32.01 -7.35 -19.20
N LEU A 263 31.67 -6.07 -18.99
CA LEU A 263 32.21 -5.24 -17.90
C LEU A 263 31.87 -5.76 -16.50
N SER A 264 30.66 -6.29 -16.30
CA SER A 264 30.22 -6.82 -15.00
C SER A 264 30.93 -8.10 -14.58
N ARG A 265 31.61 -8.78 -15.52
CA ARG A 265 32.20 -10.11 -15.33
C ARG A 265 33.52 -10.09 -14.57
N SER A 266 34.12 -8.91 -14.41
CA SER A 266 35.30 -8.67 -13.57
C SER A 266 34.96 -8.53 -12.07
N GLY A 267 33.67 -8.56 -11.70
CA GLY A 267 33.19 -8.50 -10.31
C GLY A 267 32.68 -9.85 -9.79
N VAL A 268 32.93 -10.14 -8.50
CA VAL A 268 32.66 -11.44 -7.86
C VAL A 268 31.16 -11.77 -7.71
N ASP A 269 30.26 -10.79 -7.84
CA ASP A 269 28.81 -10.92 -7.54
C ASP A 269 27.97 -11.70 -8.58
N MET A 270 28.43 -11.86 -9.82
CA MET A 270 27.56 -12.35 -10.90
C MET A 270 27.31 -13.88 -10.90
N ALA A 271 28.06 -14.66 -10.11
CA ALA A 271 27.87 -16.10 -10.00
C ALA A 271 26.51 -16.47 -9.34
N VAL A 272 26.13 -15.75 -8.29
CA VAL A 272 24.89 -15.99 -7.51
C VAL A 272 23.64 -15.59 -8.32
N VAL A 273 23.75 -14.55 -9.15
CA VAL A 273 22.67 -14.12 -10.07
C VAL A 273 22.41 -15.20 -11.13
N ARG A 274 23.48 -15.79 -11.68
CA ARG A 274 23.40 -16.86 -12.69
C ARG A 274 22.77 -18.14 -12.15
N GLU A 275 23.01 -18.49 -10.89
CA GLU A 275 22.40 -19.66 -10.24
C GLU A 275 20.89 -19.48 -10.07
N LYS A 276 20.44 -18.26 -9.67
CA LYS A 276 19.02 -17.90 -9.66
C LYS A 276 18.37 -17.93 -11.04
N ALA A 277 19.08 -17.47 -12.08
CA ALA A 277 18.58 -17.52 -13.46
C ALA A 277 18.45 -18.96 -13.98
N LYS A 278 19.39 -19.86 -13.63
CA LYS A 278 19.31 -21.30 -13.96
C LYS A 278 18.17 -22.02 -13.24
N GLY A 279 17.81 -21.58 -12.03
CA GLY A 279 16.59 -22.04 -11.34
C GLY A 279 15.28 -21.70 -12.08
N SER A 280 15.31 -20.81 -13.07
CA SER A 280 14.18 -20.46 -13.94
C SER A 280 14.13 -21.30 -15.23
N LEU A 281 14.44 -22.60 -15.16
CA LEU A 281 14.45 -23.53 -16.31
C LEU A 281 13.03 -23.85 -16.86
N LEU A 282 11.99 -23.19 -16.34
CA LEU A 282 10.66 -23.04 -16.96
C LEU A 282 10.68 -22.26 -18.29
N LEU A 283 11.80 -21.61 -18.63
CA LEU A 283 11.95 -20.78 -19.83
C LEU A 283 11.81 -21.54 -21.17
N LYS A 284 11.81 -22.88 -21.16
CA LYS A 284 11.69 -23.71 -22.38
C LYS A 284 10.28 -24.23 -22.66
N SER A 285 9.38 -24.22 -21.68
CA SER A 285 7.95 -24.57 -21.86
C SER A 285 7.06 -23.32 -21.96
N LEU A 286 7.39 -22.23 -21.24
CA LEU A 286 6.65 -20.97 -21.33
C LEU A 286 6.85 -20.24 -22.68
N THR A 287 7.91 -20.54 -23.43
CA THR A 287 8.22 -19.87 -24.72
C THR A 287 7.38 -20.37 -25.90
N GLU A 288 6.66 -21.48 -25.78
CA GLU A 288 5.74 -21.98 -26.83
C GLU A 288 4.26 -21.64 -26.55
N GLU A 289 3.81 -21.56 -25.30
CA GLU A 289 2.40 -21.21 -25.00
C GLU A 289 2.08 -19.70 -25.05
N GLU A 290 3.03 -18.81 -24.71
CA GLU A 290 2.81 -17.35 -24.77
C GLU A 290 2.88 -16.75 -26.20
N GLN A 291 3.06 -17.56 -27.24
CA GLN A 291 3.27 -17.06 -28.61
C GLN A 291 1.99 -16.57 -29.33
N LYS A 292 0.86 -16.44 -28.62
CA LYS A 292 -0.36 -15.77 -29.11
C LYS A 292 -0.36 -14.29 -28.70
N ALA A 293 -0.36 -13.41 -29.70
CA ALA A 293 -0.57 -11.97 -29.50
C ALA A 293 -1.80 -11.72 -28.60
N ASN A 294 -1.63 -10.92 -27.55
CA ASN A 294 -2.65 -10.72 -26.53
C ASN A 294 -3.95 -10.19 -27.18
N PRO A 295 -5.06 -10.96 -27.18
CA PRO A 295 -6.28 -10.60 -27.90
C PRO A 295 -6.98 -9.39 -27.30
N VAL A 296 -6.60 -8.96 -26.09
CA VAL A 296 -7.11 -7.74 -25.45
C VAL A 296 -6.26 -6.53 -25.81
N LEU A 297 -4.94 -6.67 -25.99
CA LEU A 297 -4.11 -5.58 -26.52
C LEU A 297 -4.55 -5.19 -27.94
N GLN A 298 -4.91 -6.18 -28.77
CA GLN A 298 -5.52 -5.94 -30.08
C GLN A 298 -6.87 -5.21 -29.97
N ARG A 299 -7.70 -5.50 -28.96
CA ARG A 299 -8.98 -4.80 -28.71
C ARG A 299 -8.78 -3.38 -28.17
N VAL A 300 -7.74 -3.13 -27.37
CA VAL A 300 -7.39 -1.78 -26.93
C VAL A 300 -6.86 -0.95 -28.10
N LYS A 301 -5.97 -1.52 -28.94
CA LYS A 301 -5.56 -0.90 -30.21
C LYS A 301 -6.77 -0.61 -31.11
N LEU A 302 -7.76 -1.52 -31.18
CA LEU A 302 -9.02 -1.31 -31.90
C LEU A 302 -9.86 -0.17 -31.32
N ILE A 303 -10.07 -0.10 -30.00
CA ILE A 303 -10.83 1.00 -29.36
C ILE A 303 -10.12 2.34 -29.61
N MET A 304 -8.79 2.37 -29.57
CA MET A 304 -8.00 3.57 -29.89
C MET A 304 -8.08 3.95 -31.37
N THR A 305 -8.05 2.99 -32.31
CA THR A 305 -8.32 3.26 -33.75
C THR A 305 -9.70 3.87 -33.94
N THR A 306 -10.73 3.30 -33.29
CA THR A 306 -12.12 3.76 -33.45
C THR A 306 -12.31 5.16 -32.85
N GLY A 307 -11.70 5.45 -31.69
CA GLY A 307 -11.73 6.79 -31.10
C GLY A 307 -11.06 7.85 -31.99
N LEU A 308 -9.84 7.59 -32.48
CA LEU A 308 -9.14 8.50 -33.39
C LEU A 308 -9.87 8.66 -34.73
N MET A 309 -10.45 7.59 -35.27
CA MET A 309 -11.24 7.66 -36.50
C MET A 309 -12.54 8.46 -36.29
N ILE A 310 -13.21 8.32 -35.14
CA ILE A 310 -14.38 9.13 -34.79
C ILE A 310 -13.99 10.61 -34.68
N VAL A 311 -12.86 10.95 -34.05
CA VAL A 311 -12.36 12.34 -33.99
C VAL A 311 -12.04 12.87 -35.39
N HIS A 312 -11.39 12.09 -36.26
CA HIS A 312 -11.11 12.48 -37.64
C HIS A 312 -12.38 12.65 -38.48
N ILE A 313 -13.37 11.75 -38.35
CA ILE A 313 -14.68 11.86 -39.02
C ILE A 313 -15.44 13.08 -38.49
N TYR A 314 -15.50 13.29 -37.16
CA TYR A 314 -16.19 14.43 -36.56
C TYR A 314 -15.55 15.76 -36.96
N SER A 315 -14.21 15.83 -36.97
CA SER A 315 -13.44 16.97 -37.51
C SER A 315 -13.80 17.23 -38.98
N ARG A 316 -13.80 16.20 -39.84
CA ARG A 316 -14.18 16.35 -41.26
C ARG A 316 -15.64 16.68 -41.50
N VAL A 317 -16.57 16.23 -40.66
CA VAL A 317 -18.02 16.45 -40.80
C VAL A 317 -18.45 17.80 -40.21
N ALA A 318 -17.85 18.24 -39.10
CA ALA A 318 -18.14 19.53 -38.47
C ALA A 318 -17.42 20.73 -39.13
N PHE A 319 -16.39 20.48 -39.94
CA PHE A 319 -15.62 21.50 -40.68
C PHE A 319 -15.61 21.27 -42.20
N SER A 320 -16.62 20.60 -42.76
CA SER A 320 -16.91 20.67 -44.20
C SER A 320 -17.76 21.92 -44.49
N ASP A 321 -17.36 22.71 -45.48
CA ASP A 321 -17.96 24.03 -45.80
C ASP A 321 -19.50 24.01 -45.95
N ASN A 322 -20.22 24.79 -45.11
CA ASN A 322 -20.99 25.97 -45.56
C ASN A 322 -21.92 26.66 -44.52
N ASP A 323 -22.20 26.09 -43.34
CA ASP A 323 -23.34 26.56 -42.51
C ASP A 323 -23.01 27.46 -41.28
N TYR A 324 -21.80 28.00 -41.16
CA TYR A 324 -21.44 28.86 -40.01
C TYR A 324 -22.08 30.26 -40.01
N ASP A 325 -22.64 30.73 -41.14
CA ASP A 325 -23.23 32.08 -41.23
C ASP A 325 -24.74 32.12 -40.88
N ALA A 326 -25.37 30.96 -40.66
CA ALA A 326 -26.82 30.84 -40.48
C ALA A 326 -27.28 30.66 -39.02
N VAL A 327 -26.45 30.12 -38.12
CA VAL A 327 -26.90 29.72 -36.77
C VAL A 327 -26.75 30.85 -35.73
N ASP A 328 -25.69 31.65 -35.81
CA ASP A 328 -25.40 32.70 -34.82
C ASP A 328 -26.37 33.91 -34.89
N LYS A 329 -27.00 34.13 -36.05
CA LYS A 329 -27.94 35.23 -36.29
C LYS A 329 -29.40 34.92 -35.90
N THR A 330 -29.75 33.67 -35.57
CA THR A 330 -31.16 33.25 -35.43
C THR A 330 -31.61 32.96 -34.00
N LEU A 331 -30.69 32.79 -33.03
CA LEU A 331 -31.04 32.46 -31.63
C LEU A 331 -30.84 33.59 -30.61
N SER A 332 -30.45 34.79 -31.03
CA SER A 332 -30.02 35.89 -30.16
C SER A 332 -31.04 37.03 -29.88
N PRO A 333 -32.29 37.05 -30.41
CA PRO A 333 -33.27 38.06 -29.99
C PRO A 333 -34.62 37.52 -29.44
N THR A 334 -34.81 36.19 -29.33
CA THR A 334 -36.14 35.60 -29.09
C THR A 334 -36.23 34.70 -27.85
N LEU A 335 -36.04 35.28 -26.66
CA LEU A 335 -36.77 34.91 -25.42
C LEU A 335 -36.47 35.89 -24.27
N ASN A 336 -36.89 37.14 -24.43
CA ASN A 336 -37.13 38.03 -23.28
C ASN A 336 -38.37 37.53 -22.52
N LEU A 337 -38.18 36.88 -21.37
CA LEU A 337 -39.24 36.66 -20.39
C LEU A 337 -38.82 37.24 -19.04
N ASN A 338 -39.29 38.45 -18.77
CA ASN A 338 -39.34 39.03 -17.43
C ASN A 338 -40.22 38.14 -16.53
N VAL A 339 -39.64 37.52 -15.50
CA VAL A 339 -40.37 37.08 -14.32
C VAL A 339 -39.63 37.55 -13.07
N SER A 340 -40.31 38.36 -12.27
CA SER A 340 -39.84 38.83 -10.99
C SER A 340 -40.36 37.97 -9.83
N ASN A 341 -39.57 37.91 -8.75
CA ASN A 341 -39.89 37.40 -7.41
C ASN A 341 -40.00 35.88 -7.15
N ASN A 342 -39.16 35.47 -6.18
CA ASN A 342 -39.38 34.48 -5.12
C ASN A 342 -39.25 32.95 -5.39
N ARG A 343 -38.28 32.35 -4.68
CA ARG A 343 -38.18 30.94 -4.21
C ARG A 343 -38.41 29.80 -5.20
N THR A 344 -37.35 29.07 -5.57
CA THR A 344 -37.01 27.72 -5.03
C THR A 344 -35.68 27.20 -5.64
N GLU A 345 -35.22 26.01 -5.22
CA GLU A 345 -33.88 25.45 -5.47
C GLU A 345 -33.64 24.91 -6.90
N SER A 346 -32.40 24.45 -7.15
CA SER A 346 -31.91 23.64 -8.31
C SER A 346 -31.69 24.36 -9.65
N GLY A 347 -30.48 24.92 -9.84
CA GLY A 347 -30.02 25.43 -11.15
C GLY A 347 -28.50 25.51 -11.34
N GLU A 348 -27.75 25.93 -10.32
CA GLU A 348 -26.31 26.27 -10.45
C GLU A 348 -25.42 25.11 -10.92
N ILE A 349 -25.72 23.87 -10.52
CA ILE A 349 -24.91 22.70 -10.87
C ILE A 349 -25.00 22.39 -12.38
N THR A 350 -26.17 22.54 -12.98
CA THR A 350 -26.38 22.30 -14.42
C THR A 350 -25.63 23.30 -15.28
N ASP A 351 -25.65 24.59 -14.93
CA ASP A 351 -24.93 25.61 -15.68
C ASP A 351 -23.40 25.48 -15.53
N ILE A 352 -22.93 25.11 -14.34
CA ILE A 352 -21.51 24.78 -14.12
C ILE A 352 -21.11 23.55 -14.95
N ILE A 353 -21.92 22.49 -14.98
CA ILE A 353 -21.64 21.28 -15.78
C ILE A 353 -21.64 21.58 -17.28
N ILE A 354 -22.58 22.37 -17.79
CA ILE A 354 -22.64 22.74 -19.22
C ILE A 354 -21.40 23.58 -19.59
N LYS A 355 -20.98 24.51 -18.73
CA LYS A 355 -19.76 25.32 -18.92
C LYS A 355 -18.46 24.51 -18.75
N TRP A 356 -18.53 23.35 -18.10
CA TRP A 356 -17.43 22.37 -18.04
C TRP A 356 -17.42 21.43 -19.25
N LEU A 357 -18.59 21.17 -19.86
CA LEU A 357 -18.74 20.32 -21.05
C LEU A 357 -18.35 21.01 -22.36
N THR A 358 -18.32 22.35 -22.41
CA THR A 358 -17.76 23.11 -23.53
C THR A 358 -16.23 23.04 -23.55
N MET A 359 -15.71 21.82 -23.66
CA MET A 359 -14.28 21.53 -23.79
C MET A 359 -13.78 21.95 -25.17
N SER A 360 -12.67 22.68 -25.23
CA SER A 360 -11.87 22.78 -26.45
C SER A 360 -11.42 21.37 -26.90
N ALA A 361 -11.20 21.19 -28.20
CA ALA A 361 -10.82 19.89 -28.78
C ALA A 361 -9.58 19.28 -28.09
N ASP A 362 -8.66 20.13 -27.63
CA ASP A 362 -7.45 19.75 -26.91
C ASP A 362 -7.74 18.98 -25.59
N HIS A 363 -8.68 19.44 -24.76
CA HIS A 363 -8.98 18.76 -23.50
C HIS A 363 -9.67 17.41 -23.71
N ILE A 364 -10.46 17.26 -24.79
CA ILE A 364 -11.11 15.99 -25.16
C ILE A 364 -10.05 14.95 -25.51
N VAL A 365 -9.05 15.33 -26.33
CA VAL A 365 -7.90 14.49 -26.68
C VAL A 365 -7.14 14.07 -25.42
N ILE A 366 -6.77 15.02 -24.55
CA ILE A 366 -6.00 14.73 -23.32
C ILE A 366 -6.79 13.82 -22.38
N SER A 367 -8.10 13.99 -22.28
CA SER A 367 -8.98 13.13 -21.45
C SER A 367 -9.06 11.70 -21.99
N ILE A 368 -9.15 11.51 -23.31
CA ILE A 368 -9.12 10.19 -23.96
C ILE A 368 -7.77 9.49 -23.69
N VAL A 369 -6.65 10.21 -23.81
CA VAL A 369 -5.31 9.68 -23.54
C VAL A 369 -5.13 9.32 -22.06
N LEU A 370 -5.62 10.15 -21.13
CA LEU A 370 -5.58 9.87 -19.70
C LEU A 370 -6.40 8.62 -19.33
N ILE A 371 -7.59 8.46 -19.90
CA ILE A 371 -8.42 7.27 -19.70
C ILE A 371 -7.73 6.02 -20.27
N ALA A 372 -7.11 6.11 -21.45
CA ALA A 372 -6.35 5.01 -22.04
C ALA A 372 -5.14 4.59 -21.18
N LEU A 373 -4.40 5.56 -20.63
CA LEU A 373 -3.31 5.33 -19.68
C LEU A 373 -3.78 4.62 -18.41
N VAL A 374 -4.87 5.12 -17.80
CA VAL A 374 -5.44 4.55 -16.58
C VAL A 374 -5.97 3.14 -16.81
N ILE A 375 -6.58 2.86 -17.96
CA ILE A 375 -7.03 1.50 -18.32
C ILE A 375 -5.83 0.56 -18.56
N LYS A 376 -4.79 1.01 -19.29
CA LYS A 376 -3.54 0.24 -19.47
C LYS A 376 -2.92 -0.14 -18.12
N PHE A 377 -2.82 0.83 -17.22
CA PHE A 377 -2.23 0.67 -15.88
C PHE A 377 -3.06 -0.21 -14.94
N ILE A 378 -4.38 0.03 -14.81
CA ILE A 378 -5.24 -0.67 -13.84
C ILE A 378 -5.61 -2.07 -14.31
N CYS A 379 -5.98 -2.25 -15.59
CA CYS A 379 -6.65 -3.46 -16.03
C CYS A 379 -5.71 -4.58 -16.53
N PHE A 380 -4.47 -4.26 -16.91
CA PHE A 380 -3.62 -5.20 -17.66
C PHE A 380 -2.24 -5.46 -17.07
N ASP A 381 -1.54 -4.46 -16.54
CA ASP A 381 -0.25 -4.68 -15.84
C ASP A 381 -0.40 -5.30 -14.43
N ASN A 382 -1.64 -5.46 -13.95
CA ASN A 382 -1.97 -5.89 -12.59
C ASN A 382 -2.43 -7.36 -12.50
N ARG A 383 -2.09 -8.19 -13.49
CA ARG A 383 -2.40 -9.63 -13.51
C ARG A 383 -1.21 -10.50 -13.90
N ASP A 384 -0.36 -10.77 -12.90
CA ASP A 384 0.43 -12.00 -12.84
C ASP A 384 0.35 -12.62 -11.43
N PRO A 385 -0.60 -13.53 -11.17
CA PRO A 385 -0.53 -14.44 -10.04
C PRO A 385 0.47 -15.57 -10.36
N LEU A 386 1.76 -15.22 -10.43
CA LEU A 386 2.87 -16.19 -10.50
C LEU A 386 2.79 -17.31 -9.42
N PRO A 387 2.21 -17.12 -8.21
CA PRO A 387 2.01 -18.20 -7.25
C PRO A 387 1.14 -19.37 -7.73
N ASP A 388 0.20 -19.16 -8.67
CA ASP A 388 -0.75 -20.20 -9.08
C ASP A 388 -0.26 -20.99 -10.32
N GLN A 389 0.52 -20.39 -11.21
CA GLN A 389 1.21 -21.14 -12.28
C GLN A 389 2.29 -22.08 -11.73
N LEU A 390 3.01 -21.65 -10.68
CA LEU A 390 4.00 -22.48 -9.97
C LEU A 390 3.38 -23.73 -9.31
N ARG A 391 2.08 -23.71 -8.99
CA ARG A 391 1.37 -24.89 -8.46
C ARG A 391 1.13 -25.93 -9.55
N LEU A 392 0.70 -25.50 -10.74
CA LEU A 392 0.28 -26.42 -11.81
C LEU A 392 1.46 -27.13 -12.49
N ALA A 393 2.61 -26.45 -12.64
CA ALA A 393 3.83 -27.05 -13.18
C ALA A 393 4.41 -28.14 -12.27
N SER A 394 4.32 -27.97 -10.94
CA SER A 394 4.88 -28.91 -9.95
C SER A 394 4.24 -30.31 -9.96
N THR A 395 3.07 -30.46 -10.59
CA THR A 395 2.35 -31.73 -10.74
C THR A 395 2.75 -32.56 -11.96
N VAL A 396 3.57 -32.05 -12.88
CA VAL A 396 3.86 -32.71 -14.18
C VAL A 396 5.24 -33.38 -14.24
N GLU A 397 6.26 -32.86 -13.55
CA GLU A 397 7.65 -33.34 -13.68
C GLU A 397 7.98 -34.65 -12.92
N THR A 398 6.99 -35.42 -12.46
CA THR A 398 7.22 -36.74 -11.81
C THR A 398 6.80 -37.94 -12.67
N GLN A 399 6.60 -37.75 -13.98
CA GLN A 399 6.38 -38.85 -14.93
C GLN A 399 7.11 -38.63 -16.26
N THR A 400 8.37 -39.06 -16.35
CA THR A 400 8.92 -39.81 -17.51
C THR A 400 10.35 -40.28 -17.21
N THR A 401 10.53 -41.59 -17.10
CA THR A 401 11.79 -42.29 -17.43
C THR A 401 11.50 -43.31 -18.53
N PRO A 402 12.46 -43.69 -19.39
CA PRO A 402 12.18 -44.43 -20.62
C PRO A 402 11.73 -45.87 -20.37
N MET A 403 11.01 -46.43 -21.35
CA MET A 403 10.61 -47.83 -21.39
C MET A 403 11.82 -48.79 -21.45
N GLU A 404 11.78 -49.83 -20.62
CA GLU A 404 12.46 -51.10 -20.89
C GLU A 404 11.54 -52.26 -20.43
N GLU A 405 11.81 -53.49 -20.91
CA GLU A 405 10.78 -54.51 -21.16
C GLU A 405 10.48 -55.54 -20.04
N LEU A 406 9.30 -56.18 -20.18
CA LEU A 406 8.96 -57.57 -19.77
C LEU A 406 8.91 -57.96 -18.26
N LYS A 407 7.69 -58.15 -17.71
CA LYS A 407 7.01 -59.48 -17.64
C LYS A 407 5.69 -59.49 -16.85
N VAL A 408 4.81 -60.44 -17.22
CA VAL A 408 3.50 -60.71 -16.61
C VAL A 408 3.58 -61.82 -15.56
N ALA A 409 2.90 -61.64 -14.42
CA ALA A 409 2.34 -62.73 -13.60
C ALA A 409 1.16 -62.20 -12.77
N ALA A 410 0.07 -62.97 -12.69
CA ALA A 410 -1.11 -62.68 -11.87
C ALA A 410 -1.06 -63.44 -10.54
N ILE A 411 -1.93 -63.10 -9.57
CA ILE A 411 -2.84 -64.04 -8.85
C ILE A 411 -3.67 -63.35 -7.74
N GLU A 412 -5.00 -63.49 -7.87
CA GLU A 412 -6.07 -63.67 -6.87
C GLU A 412 -6.41 -62.64 -5.77
N ALA A 413 -7.63 -62.81 -5.23
CA ALA A 413 -8.36 -61.91 -4.36
C ALA A 413 -9.03 -62.67 -3.20
N ALA A 414 -9.29 -62.00 -2.07
CA ALA A 414 -10.24 -62.44 -1.03
C ALA A 414 -10.71 -61.27 -0.14
N ALA A 415 -11.86 -61.45 0.53
CA ALA A 415 -12.62 -60.43 1.27
C ALA A 415 -12.51 -60.61 2.83
N PRO A 416 -13.17 -59.78 3.68
CA PRO A 416 -12.68 -59.47 5.05
C PRO A 416 -13.40 -60.17 6.23
N ALA A 417 -12.82 -60.05 7.44
CA ALA A 417 -13.46 -60.34 8.73
C ALA A 417 -12.84 -59.57 9.94
N ALA A 418 -13.56 -59.49 11.06
CA ALA A 418 -13.20 -58.94 12.38
C ALA A 418 -14.04 -59.67 13.49
N PRO A 419 -14.01 -59.39 14.83
CA PRO A 419 -13.13 -58.56 15.70
C PRO A 419 -12.77 -59.18 17.11
N LEU A 420 -12.17 -58.38 18.05
CA LEU A 420 -12.10 -58.50 19.56
C LEU A 420 -11.09 -59.50 20.22
N PRO A 421 -10.76 -59.48 21.57
CA PRO A 421 -11.00 -58.49 22.70
C PRO A 421 -9.86 -58.24 23.80
N VAL A 422 -9.92 -57.07 24.52
CA VAL A 422 -9.88 -56.83 26.03
C VAL A 422 -8.60 -56.88 26.98
N ARG A 423 -8.42 -55.76 27.76
CA ARG A 423 -7.96 -55.50 29.20
C ARG A 423 -6.50 -55.16 29.70
N ALA A 424 -6.39 -53.94 30.29
CA ALA A 424 -5.86 -53.42 31.61
C ALA A 424 -4.58 -53.94 32.35
N PRO A 425 -3.77 -53.01 32.95
CA PRO A 425 -3.69 -52.77 34.43
C PRO A 425 -3.40 -51.28 34.85
N LEU A 426 -3.00 -50.87 36.09
CA LEU A 426 -3.68 -50.87 37.43
C LEU A 426 -2.93 -50.01 38.54
N PHE A 427 -3.64 -49.37 39.50
CA PHE A 427 -3.21 -48.82 40.86
C PHE A 427 -2.15 -47.67 41.01
N THR A 428 -2.00 -46.84 42.10
CA THR A 428 -2.83 -46.02 43.07
C THR A 428 -1.89 -45.08 43.89
N ILE A 429 -2.24 -44.08 44.76
CA ILE A 429 -2.85 -44.10 46.13
C ILE A 429 -3.09 -42.63 46.64
N GLU A 430 -4.28 -42.34 47.22
CA GLU A 430 -4.68 -41.67 48.51
C GLU A 430 -3.93 -40.41 49.08
N GLU A 431 -4.42 -39.54 50.02
CA GLU A 431 -5.59 -39.54 50.95
C GLU A 431 -5.96 -38.10 51.51
N GLN A 432 -7.23 -37.88 51.94
CA GLN A 432 -7.84 -36.99 53.01
C GLN A 432 -7.28 -35.58 53.46
N SER A 433 -7.98 -34.70 54.22
CA SER A 433 -9.41 -34.25 54.36
C SER A 433 -9.60 -33.07 55.38
N SER A 434 -10.83 -32.52 55.51
CA SER A 434 -11.39 -31.68 56.64
C SER A 434 -11.11 -30.14 56.66
N ALA A 435 -11.99 -29.21 57.14
CA ALA A 435 -13.32 -29.29 57.78
C ALA A 435 -14.18 -27.96 57.70
N ASN A 436 -15.52 -28.08 57.86
CA ASN A 436 -16.54 -27.08 58.35
C ASN A 436 -16.83 -25.79 57.52
N ALA A 437 -18.04 -25.21 57.40
CA ALA A 437 -19.46 -25.54 57.71
C ALA A 437 -20.34 -24.37 57.15
N SER A 438 -21.67 -24.37 56.95
CA SER A 438 -22.69 -25.27 56.36
C SER A 438 -24.09 -24.71 56.72
N THR A 439 -24.92 -24.31 55.74
CA THR A 439 -26.42 -24.36 55.71
C THR A 439 -26.88 -23.74 54.38
N GLN A 440 -27.08 -24.49 53.28
CA GLN A 440 -28.16 -25.43 52.92
C GLN A 440 -29.50 -24.81 52.52
N THR A 441 -29.87 -25.05 51.26
CA THR A 441 -31.17 -25.65 50.92
C THR A 441 -30.91 -26.65 49.77
N ASP A 442 -31.36 -27.88 49.91
CA ASP A 442 -30.93 -28.98 49.03
C ASP A 442 -31.67 -29.00 47.68
N LEU A 443 -31.00 -29.50 46.65
CA LEU A 443 -31.61 -30.38 45.62
C LEU A 443 -30.52 -31.19 44.90
N LEU A 444 -30.82 -32.47 44.67
CA LEU A 444 -29.87 -33.52 44.28
C LEU A 444 -29.18 -33.27 42.93
N PRO A 445 -27.93 -33.75 42.73
CA PRO A 445 -27.28 -33.76 41.42
C PRO A 445 -27.95 -34.80 40.52
N GLN A 446 -28.99 -34.39 39.80
CA GLN A 446 -29.47 -35.18 38.66
C GLN A 446 -28.34 -35.28 37.63
N THR A 447 -27.90 -36.52 37.38
CA THR A 447 -27.14 -36.86 36.20
C THR A 447 -27.94 -36.40 34.99
N ARG A 448 -27.54 -35.28 34.35
CA ARG A 448 -28.05 -34.93 33.02
C ARG A 448 -27.55 -36.00 32.06
N GLN A 449 -28.35 -37.06 31.92
CA GLN A 449 -28.38 -37.85 30.70
C GLN A 449 -28.31 -36.88 29.53
N ARG A 450 -27.43 -37.20 28.58
CA ARG A 450 -27.39 -36.52 27.30
C ARG A 450 -28.72 -36.82 26.62
N VAL A 451 -29.71 -35.95 26.83
CA VAL A 451 -30.97 -36.01 26.08
C VAL A 451 -30.57 -35.77 24.65
N ALA A 452 -30.48 -36.87 23.88
CA ALA A 452 -30.51 -36.80 22.45
C ALA A 452 -31.84 -36.11 22.14
N SER A 453 -31.78 -34.85 21.72
CA SER A 453 -32.95 -34.10 21.32
C SER A 453 -33.60 -34.89 20.20
N HIS A 454 -34.75 -35.52 20.48
CA HIS A 454 -35.59 -36.09 19.45
C HIS A 454 -35.88 -34.97 18.46
N VAL A 455 -35.23 -35.02 17.30
CA VAL A 455 -35.59 -34.18 16.16
C VAL A 455 -36.94 -34.70 15.71
N SER A 456 -37.99 -34.15 16.31
CA SER A 456 -39.35 -34.34 15.84
C SER A 456 -39.38 -33.88 14.39
N HIS A 457 -39.55 -34.83 13.46
CA HIS A 457 -39.87 -34.55 12.06
C HIS A 457 -41.31 -34.00 11.95
N ARG A 458 -41.60 -32.92 12.68
CA ARG A 458 -42.77 -32.09 12.45
C ARG A 458 -42.52 -31.28 11.16
N PRO A 459 -43.50 -31.18 10.24
CA PRO A 459 -43.37 -30.27 9.11
C PRO A 459 -43.22 -28.83 9.62
N ALA A 460 -42.45 -28.00 8.90
CA ALA A 460 -42.28 -26.61 9.27
C ALA A 460 -43.62 -25.87 9.19
N ARG A 461 -44.00 -25.17 10.26
CA ARG A 461 -45.22 -24.38 10.32
C ARG A 461 -45.17 -23.18 9.35
N PRO A 462 -46.32 -22.63 8.92
CA PRO A 462 -46.36 -21.39 8.16
C PRO A 462 -45.65 -20.24 8.90
N VAL A 463 -45.08 -19.31 8.15
CA VAL A 463 -44.34 -18.16 8.70
C VAL A 463 -45.19 -17.34 9.67
N GLN A 464 -46.49 -17.18 9.40
CA GLN A 464 -47.39 -16.44 10.30
C GLN A 464 -47.55 -17.14 11.66
N GLU A 465 -47.84 -18.45 11.66
CA GLU A 465 -47.95 -19.24 12.90
C GLU A 465 -46.63 -19.20 13.70
N CYS A 466 -45.48 -19.25 13.01
CA CYS A 466 -44.18 -19.10 13.66
C CYS A 466 -43.98 -17.72 14.32
N LEU A 467 -44.50 -16.65 13.72
CA LEU A 467 -44.48 -15.31 14.32
C LEU A 467 -45.42 -15.19 15.51
N ASP A 468 -46.59 -15.80 15.44
CA ASP A 468 -47.56 -15.81 16.54
C ASP A 468 -46.97 -16.55 17.75
N ILE A 469 -46.28 -17.68 17.52
CA ILE A 469 -45.52 -18.42 18.54
C ILE A 469 -44.33 -17.61 19.08
N LEU A 470 -43.62 -16.86 18.23
CA LEU A 470 -42.46 -16.04 18.63
C LEU A 470 -42.86 -14.84 19.49
N ASN A 471 -44.01 -14.21 19.20
CA ASN A 471 -44.54 -13.06 19.92
C ASN A 471 -45.43 -13.45 21.11
N SER A 472 -45.84 -14.71 21.23
CA SER A 472 -46.64 -15.22 22.35
C SER A 472 -45.87 -15.15 23.67
N SER A 473 -46.59 -14.79 24.73
CA SER A 473 -46.09 -14.77 26.12
C SER A 473 -46.60 -15.96 26.95
N GLU A 474 -47.19 -16.97 26.32
CA GLU A 474 -47.71 -18.17 27.00
C GLU A 474 -46.59 -19.15 27.36
N GLU A 475 -46.74 -19.85 28.50
CA GLU A 475 -45.79 -20.89 28.90
C GLU A 475 -45.71 -22.01 27.84
N GLY A 476 -44.49 -22.32 27.39
CA GLY A 476 -44.25 -23.28 26.30
C GLY A 476 -44.24 -22.68 24.89
N HIS A 477 -44.59 -21.40 24.73
CA HIS A 477 -44.35 -20.64 23.50
C HIS A 477 -43.05 -19.82 23.57
N GLY A 478 -42.70 -19.13 22.47
CA GLY A 478 -41.45 -18.38 22.33
C GLY A 478 -40.36 -19.09 21.51
N PRO A 479 -39.13 -18.57 21.50
CA PRO A 479 -38.10 -18.95 20.52
C PRO A 479 -37.60 -20.39 20.63
N SER A 480 -37.68 -20.98 21.82
CA SER A 480 -37.34 -22.39 22.09
C SER A 480 -38.36 -23.37 21.49
N ALA A 481 -39.60 -22.93 21.22
CA ALA A 481 -40.65 -23.74 20.64
C ALA A 481 -40.56 -23.88 19.10
N LEU A 482 -39.70 -23.10 18.45
CA LEU A 482 -39.47 -23.05 17.00
C LEU A 482 -38.20 -23.84 16.60
N SER A 483 -38.22 -24.52 15.45
CA SER A 483 -37.04 -25.23 14.92
C SER A 483 -36.09 -24.25 14.23
N ASP A 484 -34.82 -24.65 14.04
CA ASP A 484 -33.85 -23.80 13.33
C ASP A 484 -34.32 -23.51 11.88
N GLU A 485 -35.01 -24.45 11.23
CA GLU A 485 -35.62 -24.30 9.92
C GLU A 485 -36.75 -23.26 9.90
N GLU A 486 -37.62 -23.27 10.93
CA GLU A 486 -38.69 -22.28 11.10
C GLU A 486 -38.12 -20.87 11.32
N ILE A 487 -37.07 -20.72 12.14
CA ILE A 487 -36.35 -19.44 12.29
C ILE A 487 -35.73 -19.00 10.97
N ILE A 488 -35.06 -19.89 10.23
CA ILE A 488 -34.44 -19.58 8.93
C ILE A 488 -35.51 -19.10 7.94
N ALA A 489 -36.66 -19.77 7.87
CA ALA A 489 -37.76 -19.39 6.99
C ALA A 489 -38.30 -17.99 7.33
N MET A 490 -38.51 -17.65 8.61
CA MET A 490 -38.92 -16.30 9.02
C MET A 490 -37.92 -15.21 8.61
N VAL A 491 -36.61 -15.46 8.79
CA VAL A 491 -35.55 -14.51 8.40
C VAL A 491 -35.44 -14.36 6.88
N GLN A 492 -35.78 -15.40 6.11
CA GLN A 492 -35.74 -15.41 4.64
C GLN A 492 -37.01 -14.83 3.99
N ALA A 493 -38.17 -14.94 4.63
CA ALA A 493 -39.46 -14.51 4.08
C ALA A 493 -39.56 -12.98 3.84
N GLY A 494 -38.71 -12.18 4.48
CA GLY A 494 -38.78 -10.72 4.39
C GLY A 494 -40.02 -10.15 5.09
N GLY A 495 -40.46 -8.96 4.67
CA GLY A 495 -41.66 -8.31 5.18
C GLY A 495 -41.68 -8.18 6.72
N GLN A 496 -42.86 -8.29 7.32
CA GLN A 496 -43.02 -8.20 8.78
C GLN A 496 -42.25 -9.30 9.54
N ALA A 497 -42.10 -10.50 8.97
CA ALA A 497 -41.35 -11.58 9.63
C ALA A 497 -39.89 -11.18 9.93
N SER A 498 -39.25 -10.49 8.99
CA SER A 498 -37.89 -9.98 9.13
C SER A 498 -37.74 -8.80 10.11
N VAL A 499 -38.85 -8.12 10.45
CA VAL A 499 -38.89 -7.04 11.46
C VAL A 499 -38.91 -7.63 12.87
N HIS A 500 -39.66 -8.72 13.09
CA HIS A 500 -39.71 -9.42 14.37
C HIS A 500 -38.47 -10.30 14.63
N CYS A 501 -37.86 -10.88 13.59
CA CYS A 501 -36.63 -11.66 13.69
C CYS A 501 -35.50 -11.14 12.77
N PRO A 502 -34.89 -9.96 13.05
CA PRO A 502 -33.81 -9.43 12.23
C PRO A 502 -32.47 -10.15 12.51
N LEU A 503 -31.79 -10.57 11.44
CA LEU A 503 -30.56 -11.40 11.49
C LEU A 503 -29.41 -10.84 12.36
N TYR A 504 -29.33 -9.51 12.50
CA TYR A 504 -28.29 -8.84 13.31
C TYR A 504 -28.62 -8.79 14.81
N LYS A 505 -29.85 -9.17 15.22
CA LYS A 505 -30.29 -9.32 16.62
C LYS A 505 -30.72 -10.75 16.96
N ILE A 506 -30.44 -11.73 16.09
CA ILE A 506 -30.97 -13.10 16.23
C ILE A 506 -30.61 -13.74 17.57
N GLU A 507 -29.43 -13.45 18.13
CA GLU A 507 -29.02 -13.92 19.46
C GLU A 507 -29.95 -13.41 20.57
N SER A 508 -30.36 -12.13 20.53
CA SER A 508 -31.27 -11.55 21.51
C SER A 508 -32.74 -11.91 21.27
N VAL A 509 -33.12 -12.25 20.02
CA VAL A 509 -34.47 -12.74 19.70
C VAL A 509 -34.65 -14.18 20.17
N LEU A 510 -33.60 -14.99 20.15
CA LEU A 510 -33.68 -16.42 20.49
C LEU A 510 -33.42 -16.74 21.97
N ASP A 511 -32.90 -15.78 22.75
CA ASP A 511 -32.34 -15.96 24.11
C ASP A 511 -31.29 -17.09 24.21
N ASP A 512 -30.69 -17.44 23.07
CA ASP A 512 -29.63 -18.44 22.94
C ASP A 512 -28.60 -17.90 21.94
N LEU A 513 -27.48 -17.41 22.50
CA LEU A 513 -26.46 -16.73 21.71
C LEU A 513 -25.72 -17.69 20.77
N GLU A 514 -25.43 -18.92 21.22
CA GLU A 514 -24.72 -19.91 20.41
C GLU A 514 -25.61 -20.42 19.27
N ARG A 515 -26.90 -20.63 19.54
CA ARG A 515 -27.91 -20.93 18.50
C ARG A 515 -28.10 -19.78 17.52
N GLY A 516 -28.11 -18.53 18.00
CA GLY A 516 -28.17 -17.35 17.13
C GLY A 516 -26.99 -17.29 16.17
N VAL A 517 -25.76 -17.53 16.66
CA VAL A 517 -24.56 -17.66 15.82
C VAL A 517 -24.68 -18.86 14.85
N ARG A 518 -25.14 -20.03 15.31
CA ARG A 518 -25.35 -21.23 14.47
C ARG A 518 -26.31 -20.96 13.32
N ILE A 519 -27.47 -20.34 13.60
CA ILE A 519 -28.47 -20.02 12.58
C ILE A 519 -27.95 -18.95 11.63
N ARG A 520 -27.26 -17.92 12.12
CA ARG A 520 -26.60 -16.93 11.24
C ARG A 520 -25.62 -17.59 10.27
N ARG A 521 -24.78 -18.52 10.74
CA ARG A 521 -23.84 -19.27 9.89
C ARG A 521 -24.57 -20.01 8.76
N ARG A 522 -25.67 -20.72 9.06
CA ARG A 522 -26.50 -21.41 8.06
C ARG A 522 -27.08 -20.44 7.01
N ILE A 523 -27.63 -19.32 7.46
CA ILE A 523 -28.24 -18.30 6.57
C ILE A 523 -27.18 -17.64 5.67
N ILE A 524 -26.01 -17.31 6.22
CA ILE A 524 -24.92 -16.69 5.46
C ILE A 524 -24.28 -17.68 4.48
N ALA A 525 -24.06 -18.94 4.87
CA ALA A 525 -23.57 -19.98 3.97
C ALA A 525 -24.50 -20.16 2.75
N ALA A 526 -25.82 -20.27 2.98
CA ALA A 526 -26.82 -20.35 1.92
C ALA A 526 -26.82 -19.11 1.00
N ARG A 527 -26.80 -17.90 1.57
CA ARG A 527 -26.73 -16.64 0.79
C ARG A 527 -25.45 -16.51 -0.03
N ALA A 528 -24.33 -16.98 0.50
CA ALA A 528 -23.03 -17.00 -0.17
C ALA A 528 -22.88 -18.16 -1.18
N LYS A 529 -23.88 -19.04 -1.32
CA LYS A 529 -23.83 -20.28 -2.13
C LYS A 529 -22.69 -21.21 -1.73
N LEU A 530 -22.35 -21.25 -0.44
CA LEU A 530 -21.31 -22.10 0.13
C LEU A 530 -21.94 -23.30 0.88
N PRO A 531 -21.36 -24.51 0.79
CA PRO A 531 -21.68 -25.59 1.70
C PRO A 531 -21.42 -25.14 3.16
N THR A 532 -22.33 -25.47 4.08
CA THR A 532 -22.21 -25.03 5.49
C THR A 532 -20.91 -25.56 6.13
N GLU A 533 -20.49 -26.76 5.73
CA GLU A 533 -19.21 -27.41 6.07
C GLU A 533 -17.97 -26.53 5.88
N ARG A 534 -18.02 -25.58 4.93
CA ARG A 534 -16.90 -24.63 4.70
C ARG A 534 -16.66 -23.69 5.87
N LEU A 535 -17.64 -23.50 6.75
CA LEU A 535 -17.51 -22.73 7.98
C LEU A 535 -17.13 -23.60 9.19
N ASP A 536 -17.14 -24.93 9.12
CA ASP A 536 -16.93 -25.78 10.31
C ASP A 536 -15.52 -25.65 10.90
N MET A 537 -14.54 -25.32 10.06
CA MET A 537 -13.17 -24.98 10.49
C MET A 537 -13.05 -23.61 11.19
N LEU A 538 -14.09 -22.76 11.13
CA LEU A 538 -14.22 -21.55 11.95
C LEU A 538 -15.04 -21.91 13.21
N PRO A 539 -14.39 -22.11 14.38
CA PRO A 539 -15.08 -22.54 15.58
C PRO A 539 -16.08 -21.49 16.09
N TYR A 540 -17.13 -21.97 16.74
CA TYR A 540 -18.17 -21.12 17.34
C TYR A 540 -18.77 -21.69 18.64
N GLN A 541 -18.64 -22.99 18.88
CA GLN A 541 -19.20 -23.63 20.06
C GLN A 541 -18.39 -23.32 21.32
N HIS A 542 -19.05 -23.36 22.47
CA HIS A 542 -18.46 -23.25 23.81
C HIS A 542 -17.73 -21.93 24.09
N PHE A 543 -18.16 -20.84 23.45
CA PHE A 543 -17.61 -19.50 23.61
C PHE A 543 -18.59 -18.57 24.36
N ASP A 544 -18.08 -17.75 25.30
CA ASP A 544 -18.91 -16.84 26.12
C ASP A 544 -19.34 -15.58 25.36
N TYR A 545 -20.27 -15.75 24.41
CA TYR A 545 -20.78 -14.67 23.56
C TYR A 545 -21.45 -13.51 24.33
N ARG A 546 -21.85 -13.71 25.58
CA ARG A 546 -22.41 -12.65 26.45
C ARG A 546 -21.43 -11.49 26.65
N ARG A 547 -20.12 -11.74 26.53
CA ARG A 547 -19.05 -10.73 26.64
C ARG A 547 -18.73 -10.03 25.32
N VAL A 548 -19.25 -10.53 24.20
CA VAL A 548 -19.02 -9.97 22.86
C VAL A 548 -20.21 -9.15 22.38
N LEU A 549 -21.43 -9.64 22.62
CA LEU A 549 -22.67 -8.98 22.20
C LEU A 549 -22.76 -7.55 22.77
N ASN A 550 -23.01 -6.57 21.91
CA ASN A 550 -23.08 -5.13 22.24
C ASN A 550 -21.80 -4.54 22.88
N ALA A 551 -20.66 -5.24 22.81
CA ALA A 551 -19.42 -4.83 23.48
C ALA A 551 -18.15 -4.94 22.63
N CYS A 552 -18.04 -5.97 21.78
CA CYS A 552 -16.81 -6.24 21.01
C CYS A 552 -17.03 -6.56 19.53
N CYS A 553 -18.17 -7.15 19.14
CA CYS A 553 -18.41 -7.52 17.74
C CYS A 553 -19.91 -7.78 17.46
N GLU A 554 -20.35 -7.37 16.27
CA GLU A 554 -21.69 -7.60 15.73
C GLU A 554 -21.67 -8.67 14.62
N ASN A 555 -22.83 -9.23 14.27
CA ASN A 555 -22.97 -10.22 13.18
C ASN A 555 -22.06 -11.46 13.32
N VAL A 556 -21.73 -11.85 14.56
CA VAL A 556 -20.78 -12.90 14.92
C VAL A 556 -21.07 -14.23 14.20
N LEU A 557 -20.03 -14.81 13.59
CA LEU A 557 -20.06 -16.13 12.91
C LEU A 557 -19.28 -17.22 13.65
N GLY A 558 -18.55 -16.88 14.70
CA GLY A 558 -17.54 -17.72 15.32
C GLY A 558 -16.41 -16.87 15.89
N TYR A 559 -15.24 -17.47 16.08
CA TYR A 559 -14.00 -16.79 16.47
C TYR A 559 -12.82 -17.41 15.73
N VAL A 560 -11.73 -16.63 15.55
CA VAL A 560 -10.50 -17.10 14.92
C VAL A 560 -9.47 -17.43 16.02
N PRO A 561 -9.04 -18.69 16.18
CA PRO A 561 -7.94 -19.02 17.08
C PRO A 561 -6.61 -18.45 16.55
N ILE A 562 -5.92 -17.67 17.38
CA ILE A 562 -4.55 -17.20 17.12
C ILE A 562 -3.63 -17.89 18.12
N PRO A 563 -2.53 -18.55 17.69
CA PRO A 563 -1.59 -19.18 18.62
C PRO A 563 -1.00 -18.17 19.60
N VAL A 564 -1.00 -18.51 20.89
CA VAL A 564 -0.39 -17.69 21.95
C VAL A 564 0.84 -18.41 22.49
N GLY A 565 2.02 -17.81 22.32
CA GLY A 565 3.25 -18.21 22.98
C GLY A 565 3.60 -17.24 24.12
N TYR A 566 4.73 -17.47 24.80
CA TYR A 566 5.28 -16.52 25.76
C TYR A 566 6.76 -16.23 25.46
N ALA A 567 7.21 -15.03 25.81
CA ALA A 567 8.62 -14.67 25.87
C ALA A 567 8.97 -14.25 27.31
N GLY A 568 10.00 -14.87 27.91
CA GLY A 568 10.46 -14.52 29.24
C GLY A 568 11.36 -15.57 29.92
N PRO A 569 11.82 -15.28 31.16
CA PRO A 569 11.48 -14.09 31.94
C PRO A 569 12.09 -12.81 31.36
N LEU A 570 11.26 -11.77 31.26
CA LEU A 570 11.67 -10.39 31.02
C LEU A 570 11.80 -9.71 32.38
N ILE A 571 13.03 -9.37 32.77
CA ILE A 571 13.30 -8.65 34.01
C ILE A 571 13.14 -7.15 33.74
N LEU A 572 12.17 -6.51 34.41
CA LEU A 572 11.78 -5.12 34.20
C LEU A 572 11.52 -4.44 35.56
N ASP A 573 12.27 -3.38 35.84
CA ASP A 573 12.21 -2.61 37.10
C ASP A 573 12.37 -3.49 38.36
N GLY A 574 13.13 -4.58 38.26
CA GLY A 574 13.36 -5.57 39.33
C GLY A 574 12.36 -6.74 39.33
N GLU A 575 11.25 -6.64 38.61
CA GLU A 575 10.19 -7.65 38.55
C GLU A 575 10.32 -8.57 37.32
N SER A 576 9.79 -9.79 37.41
CA SER A 576 9.93 -10.81 36.35
C SER A 576 8.60 -11.09 35.64
N TYR A 577 8.56 -10.91 34.33
CA TYR A 577 7.35 -11.11 33.51
C TYR A 577 7.54 -12.20 32.46
N TYR A 578 6.54 -13.07 32.30
CA TYR A 578 6.41 -13.95 31.14
C TYR A 578 5.38 -13.32 30.21
N VAL A 579 5.82 -12.77 29.09
CA VAL A 579 4.99 -11.91 28.24
C VAL A 579 4.21 -12.74 27.22
N PRO A 580 2.86 -12.77 27.27
CA PRO A 580 2.06 -13.50 26.30
C PRO A 580 2.04 -12.78 24.95
N MET A 581 2.22 -13.54 23.87
CA MET A 581 2.36 -13.05 22.50
C MET A 581 1.49 -13.90 21.56
N ALA A 582 0.42 -13.30 21.02
CA ALA A 582 -0.48 -13.95 20.07
C ALA A 582 -0.03 -13.64 18.63
N THR A 583 0.43 -14.65 17.88
CA THR A 583 0.97 -14.45 16.53
C THR A 583 0.90 -15.71 15.68
N THR A 584 0.86 -15.52 14.35
CA THR A 584 1.09 -16.56 13.34
C THR A 584 2.45 -16.44 12.66
N GLU A 585 3.27 -15.43 13.02
CA GLU A 585 4.63 -15.27 12.51
C GLU A 585 5.61 -16.21 13.22
N GLY A 586 6.09 -17.22 12.50
CA GLY A 586 7.12 -18.12 13.01
C GLY A 586 8.44 -17.40 13.29
N ALA A 587 9.14 -17.86 14.33
CA ALA A 587 10.33 -17.26 14.95
C ALA A 587 10.11 -15.98 15.78
N LEU A 588 8.97 -15.26 15.69
CA LEU A 588 8.79 -14.00 16.43
C LEU A 588 8.95 -14.19 17.95
N VAL A 589 8.15 -15.07 18.56
CA VAL A 589 8.20 -15.34 20.01
C VAL A 589 9.58 -15.85 20.44
N ALA A 590 10.20 -16.73 19.63
CA ALA A 590 11.52 -17.28 19.93
C ALA A 590 12.64 -16.21 19.87
N SER A 591 12.54 -15.26 18.94
CA SER A 591 13.45 -14.11 18.84
C SER A 591 13.28 -13.17 20.03
N THR A 592 12.04 -12.79 20.37
CA THR A 592 11.76 -11.96 21.55
C THR A 592 12.25 -12.64 22.82
N ASN A 593 12.07 -13.96 22.96
CA ASN A 593 12.57 -14.74 24.10
C ASN A 593 14.12 -14.78 24.19
N ARG A 594 14.83 -14.85 23.05
CA ARG A 594 16.29 -14.69 22.98
C ARG A 594 16.71 -13.30 23.44
N GLY A 595 15.95 -12.28 23.07
CA GLY A 595 16.08 -10.91 23.57
C GLY A 595 15.93 -10.81 25.08
N CYS A 596 14.85 -11.36 25.65
CA CYS A 596 14.63 -11.40 27.11
C CYS A 596 15.82 -12.07 27.83
N LYS A 597 16.35 -13.19 27.29
CA LYS A 597 17.55 -13.83 27.82
C LYS A 597 18.78 -12.91 27.80
N ALA A 598 19.00 -12.13 26.74
CA ALA A 598 20.12 -11.19 26.67
C ALA A 598 19.97 -10.01 27.65
N LEU A 599 18.75 -9.53 27.87
CA LEU A 599 18.45 -8.44 28.83
C LEU A 599 18.46 -8.92 30.29
N SER A 600 18.20 -10.20 30.56
CA SER A 600 18.01 -10.74 31.92
C SER A 600 19.23 -10.63 32.85
N VAL A 601 20.43 -10.40 32.32
CA VAL A 601 21.68 -10.32 33.10
C VAL A 601 21.76 -9.06 33.96
N THR A 602 21.21 -7.95 33.45
CA THR A 602 21.21 -6.63 34.10
C THR A 602 19.80 -6.12 34.40
N GLY A 603 18.80 -6.60 33.64
CA GLY A 603 17.42 -6.15 33.72
C GLY A 603 17.18 -4.84 32.96
N VAL A 604 15.95 -4.67 32.49
CA VAL A 604 15.50 -3.43 31.86
C VAL A 604 15.03 -2.46 32.94
N ARG A 605 15.44 -1.20 32.85
CA ARG A 605 14.85 -0.09 33.62
C ARG A 605 13.90 0.69 32.74
N SER A 606 12.83 1.23 33.31
CA SER A 606 11.84 1.99 32.55
C SER A 606 11.30 3.23 33.28
N VAL A 607 10.92 4.22 32.47
CA VAL A 607 10.21 5.43 32.91
C VAL A 607 8.95 5.58 32.06
N VAL A 608 7.81 5.83 32.71
CA VAL A 608 6.51 6.00 32.05
C VAL A 608 5.85 7.32 32.44
N GLU A 609 5.47 8.10 31.43
CA GLU A 609 4.65 9.30 31.55
C GLU A 609 3.24 9.01 31.01
N ASP A 610 2.21 9.31 31.80
CA ASP A 610 0.84 9.33 31.30
C ASP A 610 0.55 10.68 30.62
N VAL A 611 0.90 10.76 29.34
CA VAL A 611 0.64 11.94 28.49
C VAL A 611 -0.86 12.24 28.46
N GLY A 612 -1.69 11.19 28.36
CA GLY A 612 -3.14 11.24 28.27
C GLY A 612 -3.64 10.86 26.87
N MET A 613 -4.83 10.24 26.82
CA MET A 613 -5.52 9.92 25.57
C MET A 613 -6.14 11.19 24.97
N THR A 614 -6.29 11.24 23.65
CA THR A 614 -6.67 12.45 22.92
C THR A 614 -7.90 12.29 22.03
N ARG A 615 -8.69 13.37 21.95
CA ARG A 615 -9.75 13.57 20.95
C ARG A 615 -9.63 14.98 20.41
N ALA A 616 -9.70 15.13 19.09
CA ALA A 616 -9.60 16.41 18.41
C ALA A 616 -10.77 16.64 17.46
N PRO A 617 -11.83 17.34 17.89
CA PRO A 617 -12.89 17.80 17.01
C PRO A 617 -12.41 18.84 16.00
N CYS A 618 -13.12 18.92 14.88
CA CYS A 618 -13.06 20.05 13.94
C CYS A 618 -14.34 20.87 14.08
N VAL A 619 -14.19 22.18 14.28
CA VAL A 619 -15.28 23.16 14.33
C VAL A 619 -15.03 24.28 13.33
N ARG A 620 -16.10 24.93 12.86
CA ARG A 620 -16.06 26.04 11.90
C ARG A 620 -16.81 27.26 12.42
N PHE A 621 -16.28 28.44 12.11
CA PHE A 621 -16.86 29.74 12.41
C PHE A 621 -17.21 30.50 11.12
N PRO A 622 -17.98 31.60 11.19
CA PRO A 622 -18.30 32.42 10.02
C PRO A 622 -17.08 33.08 9.35
N SER A 623 -16.04 33.40 10.11
CA SER A 623 -14.84 34.09 9.61
C SER A 623 -13.56 33.69 10.38
N VAL A 624 -12.40 33.97 9.79
CA VAL A 624 -11.08 33.72 10.41
C VAL A 624 -10.91 34.54 11.70
N ALA A 625 -11.36 35.81 11.70
CA ALA A 625 -11.33 36.66 12.87
C ALA A 625 -12.14 36.06 14.05
N ARG A 626 -13.30 35.49 13.75
CA ARG A 626 -14.17 34.84 14.75
C ARG A 626 -13.61 33.50 15.26
N ALA A 627 -12.95 32.73 14.38
CA ALA A 627 -12.19 31.54 14.80
C ALA A 627 -11.00 31.92 15.71
N SER A 628 -10.30 33.01 15.41
CA SER A 628 -9.20 33.53 16.23
C SER A 628 -9.69 33.98 17.62
N GLU A 629 -10.80 34.72 17.69
CA GLU A 629 -11.46 35.09 18.96
C GLU A 629 -11.80 33.85 19.81
N ALA A 630 -12.39 32.82 19.18
CA ALA A 630 -12.71 31.57 19.87
C ALA A 630 -11.46 30.79 20.33
N LYS A 631 -10.39 30.78 19.54
CA LYS A 631 -9.10 30.18 19.93
C LYS A 631 -8.54 30.87 21.18
N LEU A 632 -8.43 32.20 21.16
CA LEU A 632 -7.94 33.00 22.29
C LEU A 632 -8.84 32.83 23.53
N TRP A 633 -10.16 32.74 23.35
CA TRP A 633 -11.08 32.49 24.47
C TRP A 633 -10.89 31.10 25.11
N ILE A 634 -10.57 30.06 24.33
CA ILE A 634 -10.29 28.70 24.88
C ILE A 634 -8.91 28.64 25.55
N GLU A 635 -7.92 29.39 25.03
CA GLU A 635 -6.56 29.44 25.57
C GLU A 635 -6.41 30.30 26.84
N ASP A 636 -7.39 31.17 27.15
CA ASP A 636 -7.47 31.88 28.42
C ASP A 636 -7.63 30.92 29.62
N GLU A 637 -6.86 31.16 30.68
CA GLU A 637 -6.76 30.24 31.83
C GLU A 637 -8.08 30.09 32.61
N VAL A 638 -8.89 31.16 32.68
CA VAL A 638 -10.18 31.15 33.40
C VAL A 638 -11.20 30.35 32.59
N ASN A 639 -11.29 30.60 31.29
CA ASN A 639 -12.19 29.90 30.39
C ASN A 639 -11.80 28.43 30.23
N TYR A 640 -10.49 28.12 30.12
CA TYR A 640 -9.98 26.74 30.11
C TYR A 640 -10.43 25.97 31.35
N LYS A 641 -10.37 26.56 32.56
CA LYS A 641 -10.87 25.92 33.80
C LYS A 641 -12.36 25.58 33.73
N VAL A 642 -13.17 26.43 33.09
CA VAL A 642 -14.61 26.17 32.89
C VAL A 642 -14.84 25.05 31.87
N ILE A 643 -14.09 25.02 30.77
CA ILE A 643 -14.14 23.93 29.77
C ILE A 643 -13.70 22.60 30.40
N LYS A 644 -12.63 22.63 31.20
CA LYS A 644 -12.13 21.48 31.97
C LYS A 644 -13.17 20.95 32.96
N LEU A 645 -13.87 21.82 33.68
CA LEU A 645 -14.93 21.40 34.62
C LEU A 645 -16.06 20.64 33.88
N GLU A 646 -16.51 21.18 32.74
CA GLU A 646 -17.55 20.54 31.91
C GLU A 646 -17.07 19.22 31.28
N PHE A 647 -15.81 19.12 30.85
CA PHE A 647 -15.19 17.88 30.38
C PHE A 647 -15.13 16.82 31.51
N ASP A 648 -14.56 17.19 32.65
CA ASP A 648 -14.29 16.30 33.79
C ASP A 648 -15.59 15.80 34.45
N SER A 649 -16.70 16.56 34.34
CA SER A 649 -18.03 16.15 34.80
C SER A 649 -18.52 14.82 34.20
N THR A 650 -17.99 14.43 33.05
CA THR A 650 -18.48 13.27 32.29
C THR A 650 -18.01 11.92 32.83
N SER A 651 -16.96 11.89 33.66
CA SER A 651 -16.29 10.67 34.12
C SER A 651 -15.55 10.86 35.45
N ARG A 652 -15.59 9.84 36.32
CA ARG A 652 -14.77 9.82 37.54
C ARG A 652 -13.27 9.75 37.27
N PHE A 653 -12.85 9.23 36.12
CA PHE A 653 -11.44 9.05 35.73
C PHE A 653 -10.97 10.04 34.65
N GLY A 654 -11.91 10.60 33.88
CA GLY A 654 -11.61 11.54 32.80
C GLY A 654 -11.12 12.86 33.38
N ARG A 655 -9.85 13.20 33.18
CA ARG A 655 -9.28 14.48 33.64
C ARG A 655 -8.55 15.18 32.51
N LEU A 656 -9.11 16.26 31.99
CA LEU A 656 -8.49 17.11 30.98
C LEU A 656 -7.18 17.68 31.54
N LYS A 657 -6.06 17.39 30.88
CA LYS A 657 -4.73 17.92 31.18
C LYS A 657 -4.44 19.18 30.36
N ASP A 658 -4.75 19.12 29.07
CA ASP A 658 -4.33 20.13 28.08
C ASP A 658 -5.33 20.18 26.90
N CYS A 659 -5.28 21.26 26.13
CA CYS A 659 -6.08 21.52 24.94
C CYS A 659 -5.23 22.23 23.87
N HIS A 660 -4.65 21.48 22.93
CA HIS A 660 -3.87 22.09 21.84
C HIS A 660 -4.79 22.48 20.67
N ILE A 661 -4.73 23.73 20.22
CA ILE A 661 -5.60 24.24 19.15
C ILE A 661 -4.78 24.62 17.92
N ALA A 662 -5.12 24.03 16.78
CA ALA A 662 -4.65 24.48 15.47
C ALA A 662 -5.79 25.20 14.72
N MET A 663 -5.45 26.22 13.94
CA MET A 663 -6.39 26.98 13.11
C MET A 663 -6.02 26.82 11.64
N ASP A 664 -7.02 26.62 10.78
CA ASP A 664 -6.88 26.53 9.33
C ASP A 664 -8.06 27.28 8.70
N GLY A 665 -7.80 28.44 8.09
CA GLY A 665 -8.84 29.38 7.72
C GLY A 665 -9.82 29.65 8.88
N PRO A 666 -11.15 29.56 8.66
CA PRO A 666 -12.15 29.71 9.72
C PRO A 666 -12.46 28.39 10.46
N GLN A 667 -11.57 27.39 10.46
CA GLN A 667 -11.70 26.13 11.20
C GLN A 667 -10.76 26.12 12.41
N LEU A 668 -11.20 25.52 13.52
CA LEU A 668 -10.34 25.12 14.63
C LEU A 668 -10.34 23.60 14.80
N TYR A 669 -9.15 23.05 15.02
CA TYR A 669 -8.91 21.66 15.42
C TYR A 669 -8.48 21.64 16.89
N ILE A 670 -9.36 21.16 17.77
CA ILE A 670 -9.24 21.34 19.23
C ILE A 670 -8.83 20.01 19.89
N ARG A 671 -7.54 19.73 20.00
CA ARG A 671 -7.00 18.47 20.56
C ARG A 671 -7.03 18.48 22.09
N PHE A 672 -8.15 18.02 22.66
CA PHE A 672 -8.28 17.71 24.07
C PHE A 672 -7.37 16.53 24.44
N VAL A 673 -6.60 16.67 25.52
CA VAL A 673 -5.70 15.65 26.09
C VAL A 673 -6.14 15.35 27.51
N ALA A 674 -6.45 14.10 27.85
CA ALA A 674 -6.98 13.74 29.15
C ALA A 674 -6.45 12.41 29.72
N LEU A 675 -6.31 12.34 31.04
CA LEU A 675 -6.13 11.07 31.76
C LEU A 675 -7.44 10.26 31.72
N THR A 676 -7.31 8.94 31.75
CA THR A 676 -8.42 8.00 31.57
C THR A 676 -8.42 6.84 32.58
N GLY A 677 -7.56 6.91 33.59
CA GLY A 677 -7.28 5.79 34.50
C GLY A 677 -6.72 4.59 33.73
N ASP A 678 -7.15 3.39 34.11
CA ASP A 678 -6.69 2.13 33.50
C ASP A 678 -7.39 1.78 32.17
N ALA A 679 -8.36 2.57 31.72
CA ALA A 679 -8.93 2.42 30.39
C ALA A 679 -8.04 3.12 29.35
N MET A 680 -7.87 2.51 28.17
CA MET A 680 -7.30 3.17 26.99
C MET A 680 -8.09 4.45 26.66
N GLY A 681 -9.41 4.41 26.90
CA GLY A 681 -10.18 5.61 27.27
C GLY A 681 -10.78 6.42 26.13
N MET A 682 -10.67 5.96 24.88
CA MET A 682 -11.18 6.69 23.72
C MET A 682 -12.66 7.10 23.78
N ASN A 683 -13.54 6.24 24.30
CA ASN A 683 -14.96 6.58 24.50
C ASN A 683 -15.14 7.64 25.60
N MET A 684 -14.31 7.61 26.64
CA MET A 684 -14.32 8.55 27.76
C MET A 684 -13.90 9.96 27.29
N VAL A 685 -12.81 10.06 26.52
CA VAL A 685 -12.32 11.34 25.99
C VAL A 685 -13.28 11.90 24.92
N SER A 686 -13.90 11.05 24.09
CA SER A 686 -14.96 11.50 23.17
C SER A 686 -16.14 12.14 23.90
N LYS A 687 -16.65 11.51 24.96
CA LYS A 687 -17.77 12.03 25.77
C LYS A 687 -17.42 13.36 26.46
N GLY A 688 -16.21 13.44 27.04
CA GLY A 688 -15.70 14.68 27.63
C GLY A 688 -15.58 15.81 26.60
N ALA A 689 -15.03 15.52 25.42
CA ALA A 689 -14.89 16.49 24.33
C ALA A 689 -16.24 16.99 23.82
N GLU A 690 -17.27 16.14 23.74
CA GLU A 690 -18.63 16.56 23.37
C GLU A 690 -19.22 17.57 24.38
N MET A 691 -19.04 17.34 25.69
CA MET A 691 -19.49 18.28 26.71
C MET A 691 -18.69 19.59 26.71
N ALA A 692 -17.38 19.51 26.54
CA ALA A 692 -16.52 20.69 26.35
C ALA A 692 -16.99 21.53 25.14
N LEU A 693 -17.27 20.91 24.00
CA LEU A 693 -17.81 21.58 22.82
C LEU A 693 -19.18 22.21 23.06
N ARG A 694 -20.07 21.57 23.82
CA ARG A 694 -21.36 22.18 24.23
C ARG A 694 -21.13 23.44 25.07
N ARG A 695 -20.15 23.45 25.98
CA ARG A 695 -19.79 24.66 26.74
C ARG A 695 -19.22 25.77 25.85
N ILE A 696 -18.34 25.44 24.90
CA ILE A 696 -17.78 26.39 23.93
C ILE A 696 -18.90 26.96 23.04
N LYS A 697 -19.83 26.12 22.56
CA LYS A 697 -20.97 26.54 21.72
C LYS A 697 -21.95 27.48 22.42
N ARG A 698 -22.07 27.43 23.76
CA ARG A 698 -22.84 28.44 24.51
C ARG A 698 -22.19 29.82 24.46
N GLN A 699 -20.85 29.90 24.37
CA GLN A 699 -20.12 31.17 24.22
C GLN A 699 -20.11 31.64 22.76
N PHE A 700 -20.02 30.71 21.82
CA PHE A 700 -19.99 30.95 20.37
C PHE A 700 -21.17 30.23 19.70
N PRO A 701 -22.40 30.79 19.74
CA PRO A 701 -23.59 30.14 19.15
C PRO A 701 -23.45 29.90 17.63
N ASP A 702 -22.66 30.74 16.98
CA ASP A 702 -22.26 30.69 15.58
C ASP A 702 -21.25 29.57 15.24
N MET A 703 -20.71 28.88 16.24
CA MET A 703 -19.82 27.73 16.05
C MET A 703 -20.58 26.50 15.52
N GLN A 704 -20.13 26.00 14.37
CA GLN A 704 -20.57 24.75 13.78
C GLN A 704 -19.61 23.62 14.18
N ILE A 705 -20.13 22.51 14.71
CA ILE A 705 -19.33 21.31 14.99
C ILE A 705 -19.37 20.46 13.73
N ILE A 706 -18.25 20.36 13.02
CA ILE A 706 -18.16 19.62 11.75
C ILE A 706 -17.94 18.13 12.02
N SER A 707 -17.08 17.80 12.99
CA SER A 707 -16.83 16.42 13.41
C SER A 707 -16.24 16.38 14.82
N LEU A 708 -16.64 15.40 15.64
CA LEU A 708 -15.98 15.11 16.91
C LEU A 708 -14.54 14.59 16.73
N SER A 709 -14.17 14.14 15.52
CA SER A 709 -12.85 13.63 15.19
C SER A 709 -12.36 14.20 13.86
N GLY A 710 -11.87 15.44 13.87
CA GLY A 710 -11.23 16.13 12.74
C GLY A 710 -9.83 15.62 12.40
N ASN A 711 -9.58 14.32 12.57
CA ASN A 711 -8.30 13.62 12.40
C ASN A 711 -7.07 14.12 13.18
N PHE A 712 -7.07 15.30 13.81
CA PHE A 712 -5.96 15.89 14.60
C PHE A 712 -5.72 15.21 15.98
N CYS A 713 -6.23 13.99 16.19
CA CYS A 713 -6.08 13.26 17.46
C CYS A 713 -4.64 12.76 17.70
N CYS A 714 -3.99 12.00 16.81
CA CYS A 714 -4.51 11.34 15.60
C CYS A 714 -4.78 9.86 15.88
N ASP A 715 -5.96 9.34 15.54
CA ASP A 715 -6.34 7.97 15.90
C ASP A 715 -6.18 6.99 14.75
N LYS A 716 -5.40 5.91 14.95
CA LYS A 716 -5.19 4.81 13.99
C LYS A 716 -4.64 5.25 12.62
N LYS A 717 -3.95 6.40 12.57
CA LYS A 717 -3.25 6.93 11.39
C LYS A 717 -1.85 7.39 11.79
N PRO A 718 -0.82 7.21 10.93
CA PRO A 718 0.51 7.76 11.18
C PRO A 718 0.42 9.29 11.18
N ALA A 719 0.98 9.94 12.21
CA ALA A 719 0.95 11.40 12.34
C ALA A 719 2.06 11.93 13.25
N ALA A 720 2.76 12.96 12.77
CA ALA A 720 3.86 13.61 13.50
C ALA A 720 3.43 14.17 14.87
N ILE A 721 2.17 14.60 15.04
CA ILE A 721 1.70 15.13 16.33
C ILE A 721 1.72 14.06 17.44
N ASN A 722 1.46 12.78 17.12
CA ASN A 722 1.55 11.71 18.11
C ASN A 722 3.01 11.41 18.47
N TRP A 723 3.93 11.52 17.52
CA TRP A 723 5.36 11.41 17.76
C TRP A 723 5.88 12.54 18.69
N ILE A 724 5.58 13.79 18.34
CA ILE A 724 6.10 14.99 19.00
C ILE A 724 5.43 15.25 20.35
N LYS A 725 4.09 15.29 20.37
CA LYS A 725 3.30 15.63 21.57
C LYS A 725 2.88 14.41 22.40
N GLY A 726 3.13 13.19 21.91
CA GLY A 726 2.66 11.96 22.54
C GLY A 726 1.15 11.73 22.40
N ARG A 727 0.71 10.52 22.79
CA ARG A 727 -0.70 10.12 22.89
C ARG A 727 -0.85 8.84 23.72
N GLY A 728 -1.68 8.84 24.76
CA GLY A 728 -1.76 7.72 25.69
C GLY A 728 -0.58 7.72 26.65
N LYS A 729 0.26 6.69 26.61
CA LYS A 729 1.44 6.53 27.46
C LYS A 729 2.72 6.79 26.65
N ARG A 730 3.66 7.55 27.23
CA ARG A 730 5.03 7.69 26.75
C ARG A 730 5.93 6.85 27.63
N VAL A 731 6.71 5.97 27.05
CA VAL A 731 7.62 5.07 27.77
C VAL A 731 9.03 5.20 27.22
N VAL A 732 10.01 5.24 28.10
CA VAL A 732 11.43 5.07 27.79
C VAL A 732 11.92 3.85 28.55
N THR A 733 12.68 2.99 27.88
CA THR A 733 13.38 1.85 28.49
C THR A 733 14.87 1.95 28.21
N GLU A 734 15.69 1.52 29.17
CA GLU A 734 17.15 1.46 29.07
C GLU A 734 17.68 0.10 29.57
N CYS A 735 18.77 -0.37 28.97
CA CYS A 735 19.52 -1.53 29.42
C CYS A 735 20.98 -1.45 28.96
N THR A 736 21.91 -1.88 29.81
CA THR A 736 23.32 -2.14 29.42
C THR A 736 23.51 -3.65 29.32
N ILE A 737 23.98 -4.15 28.18
CA ILE A 737 24.17 -5.57 27.88
C ILE A 737 25.66 -5.85 27.75
N SER A 738 26.17 -6.77 28.59
CA SER A 738 27.60 -7.05 28.65
C SER A 738 28.13 -7.73 27.38
N ALA A 739 29.37 -7.43 27.01
CA ALA A 739 30.04 -7.97 25.83
C ALA A 739 30.10 -9.51 25.83
N ALA A 740 30.23 -10.11 27.02
CA ALA A 740 30.13 -11.57 27.20
C ALA A 740 28.72 -12.11 26.80
N THR A 741 27.66 -11.37 27.11
CA THR A 741 26.27 -11.71 26.74
C THR A 741 26.02 -11.50 25.25
N LEU A 742 26.52 -10.41 24.67
CA LEU A 742 26.46 -10.16 23.22
C LEU A 742 27.13 -11.31 22.44
N ARG A 743 28.35 -11.70 22.83
CA ARG A 743 29.10 -12.81 22.20
C ARG A 743 28.45 -14.18 22.43
N SER A 744 27.96 -14.46 23.63
CA SER A 744 27.42 -15.80 23.98
C SER A 744 25.98 -16.03 23.55
N VAL A 745 25.09 -15.04 23.69
CA VAL A 745 23.64 -15.15 23.39
C VAL A 745 23.32 -14.63 21.99
N LEU A 746 23.80 -13.43 21.64
CA LEU A 746 23.46 -12.74 20.39
C LEU A 746 24.41 -13.08 19.24
N LYS A 747 25.61 -13.61 19.55
CA LYS A 747 26.68 -13.99 18.61
C LYS A 747 27.27 -12.79 17.85
N THR A 748 27.31 -11.61 18.48
CA THR A 748 27.81 -10.37 17.88
C THR A 748 28.46 -9.49 18.97
N ASP A 749 28.84 -8.25 18.65
CA ASP A 749 29.43 -7.28 19.56
C ASP A 749 28.73 -5.92 19.49
N ALA A 750 29.04 -5.02 20.44
CA ALA A 750 28.39 -3.73 20.55
C ALA A 750 28.65 -2.82 19.34
N LYS A 751 29.87 -2.80 18.77
CA LYS A 751 30.24 -1.87 17.70
C LYS A 751 29.46 -2.18 16.42
N THR A 752 29.38 -3.46 16.06
CA THR A 752 28.58 -3.92 14.91
C THR A 752 27.08 -3.64 15.09
N LEU A 753 26.53 -3.81 16.31
CA LEU A 753 25.12 -3.48 16.59
C LEU A 753 24.86 -1.96 16.52
N VAL A 754 25.75 -1.14 17.07
CA VAL A 754 25.69 0.33 17.04
C VAL A 754 25.76 0.85 15.60
N GLU A 755 26.68 0.33 14.79
CA GLU A 755 26.78 0.68 13.37
C GLU A 755 25.52 0.26 12.60
N CYS A 756 25.03 -0.97 12.81
CA CYS A 756 23.78 -1.42 12.20
C CYS A 756 22.59 -0.52 12.58
N ASN A 757 22.46 -0.14 13.85
CA ASN A 757 21.39 0.74 14.31
C ASN A 757 21.46 2.14 13.68
N LYS A 758 22.68 2.72 13.60
CA LYS A 758 22.91 4.02 12.95
C LYS A 758 22.57 3.97 11.45
N LEU A 759 23.03 2.95 10.73
CA LEU A 759 22.79 2.84 9.28
C LEU A 759 21.35 2.44 8.93
N LYS A 760 20.74 1.51 9.69
CA LYS A 760 19.37 1.02 9.43
C LYS A 760 18.30 1.91 10.07
N ASN A 761 18.26 1.96 11.39
CA ASN A 761 17.12 2.51 12.16
C ASN A 761 17.13 4.04 12.19
N MET A 762 18.29 4.68 11.97
CA MET A 762 18.39 6.13 11.81
C MET A 762 18.52 6.51 10.33
N GLY A 763 19.63 6.16 9.68
CA GLY A 763 19.92 6.53 8.29
C GLY A 763 18.88 6.01 7.30
N GLY A 764 18.62 4.71 7.29
CA GLY A 764 17.62 4.08 6.42
C GLY A 764 16.20 4.62 6.64
N SER A 765 15.77 4.77 7.90
CA SER A 765 14.47 5.37 8.23
C SER A 765 14.36 6.83 7.78
N ALA A 766 15.43 7.63 7.91
CA ALA A 766 15.45 9.00 7.41
C ALA A 766 15.37 9.08 5.88
N MET A 767 16.12 8.22 5.16
CA MET A 767 16.04 8.13 3.70
C MET A 767 14.66 7.66 3.20
N ALA A 768 13.93 6.88 4.01
CA ALA A 768 12.57 6.45 3.72
C ALA A 768 11.49 7.50 4.08
N GLY A 769 11.85 8.66 4.66
CA GLY A 769 10.88 9.66 5.13
C GLY A 769 10.04 9.19 6.32
N SER A 770 10.55 8.24 7.11
CA SER A 770 9.83 7.65 8.25
C SER A 770 9.65 8.66 9.39
N ILE A 771 8.42 8.76 9.92
CA ILE A 771 8.11 9.58 11.10
C ILE A 771 7.71 8.65 12.24
N GLY A 772 8.57 8.54 13.25
CA GLY A 772 8.37 7.67 14.43
C GLY A 772 8.73 6.19 14.23
N GLY A 773 9.10 5.78 13.01
CA GLY A 773 9.57 4.43 12.69
C GLY A 773 11.09 4.29 12.71
N ASN A 774 11.76 4.77 13.76
CA ASN A 774 13.22 4.69 13.93
C ASN A 774 13.61 3.40 14.68
N ASN A 775 13.11 2.26 14.22
CA ASN A 775 13.22 0.95 14.88
C ASN A 775 13.28 -0.19 13.86
N ALA A 776 13.54 -1.40 14.32
CA ALA A 776 13.67 -2.57 13.48
C ALA A 776 12.32 -3.23 13.14
N HIS A 777 11.51 -3.53 14.15
CA HIS A 777 10.22 -4.22 14.04
C HIS A 777 9.32 -4.04 15.27
N ALA A 778 9.31 -2.85 15.92
CA ALA A 778 8.52 -2.60 17.14
C ALA A 778 7.04 -3.01 17.01
N ALA A 779 6.47 -2.83 15.81
CA ALA A 779 5.11 -3.24 15.45
C ALA A 779 4.81 -4.74 15.67
N ASN A 780 5.79 -5.65 15.53
CA ASN A 780 5.56 -7.08 15.71
C ASN A 780 5.27 -7.41 17.19
N MET A 781 6.10 -6.89 18.11
CA MET A 781 5.91 -7.09 19.55
C MET A 781 4.65 -6.38 20.05
N VAL A 782 4.42 -5.13 19.61
CA VAL A 782 3.19 -4.39 19.93
C VAL A 782 1.96 -5.18 19.50
N THR A 783 1.88 -5.61 18.24
CA THR A 783 0.73 -6.36 17.71
C THR A 783 0.52 -7.68 18.45
N ALA A 784 1.59 -8.44 18.70
CA ALA A 784 1.48 -9.74 19.35
C ALA A 784 1.00 -9.64 20.81
N VAL A 785 1.48 -8.66 21.57
CA VAL A 785 1.00 -8.40 22.94
C VAL A 785 -0.41 -7.79 22.91
N PHE A 786 -0.73 -6.91 21.95
CA PHE A 786 -2.05 -6.29 21.82
C PHE A 786 -3.15 -7.33 21.57
N LEU A 787 -2.91 -8.26 20.64
CA LEU A 787 -3.83 -9.37 20.35
C LEU A 787 -3.99 -10.32 21.55
N ALA A 788 -2.89 -10.63 22.25
CA ALA A 788 -2.92 -11.48 23.44
C ALA A 788 -3.67 -10.83 24.61
N THR A 789 -3.55 -9.51 24.80
CA THR A 789 -4.07 -8.79 25.98
C THR A 789 -5.36 -7.98 25.72
N GLY A 790 -5.99 -8.15 24.55
CA GLY A 790 -7.30 -7.56 24.25
C GLY A 790 -7.31 -6.06 24.01
N GLN A 791 -6.17 -5.52 23.54
CA GLN A 791 -6.06 -4.13 23.08
C GLN A 791 -6.67 -3.98 21.68
N ASP A 792 -6.70 -2.75 21.15
CA ASP A 792 -7.17 -2.47 19.80
C ASP A 792 -6.01 -2.64 18.78
N PRO A 793 -5.98 -3.70 17.95
CA PRO A 793 -4.85 -3.95 17.07
C PRO A 793 -4.68 -2.88 15.98
N ALA A 794 -5.72 -2.09 15.65
CA ALA A 794 -5.59 -0.98 14.71
C ALA A 794 -4.83 0.21 15.32
N GLN A 795 -4.71 0.30 16.65
CA GLN A 795 -3.85 1.26 17.33
C GLN A 795 -2.36 0.88 17.26
N ASN A 796 -1.99 -0.28 16.70
CA ASN A 796 -0.58 -0.59 16.38
C ASN A 796 0.05 0.49 15.47
N VAL A 797 -0.72 1.09 14.56
CA VAL A 797 -0.27 2.16 13.65
C VAL A 797 0.37 3.35 14.39
N THR A 798 -0.08 3.64 15.61
CA THR A 798 0.38 4.75 16.44
C THR A 798 1.17 4.28 17.65
N SER A 799 0.84 3.10 18.18
CA SER A 799 1.51 2.45 19.31
C SER A 799 2.88 1.86 18.95
N SER A 800 3.15 1.56 17.69
CA SER A 800 4.46 1.08 17.21
C SER A 800 5.48 2.19 16.94
N ASN A 801 5.12 3.46 17.16
CA ASN A 801 6.07 4.57 17.16
C ASN A 801 7.17 4.29 18.19
N CYS A 802 8.40 4.09 17.71
CA CYS A 802 9.55 3.74 18.53
C CYS A 802 10.83 4.31 17.91
N SER A 803 11.66 4.93 18.73
CA SER A 803 13.08 5.15 18.42
C SER A 803 13.93 4.19 19.23
N THR A 804 14.75 3.41 18.53
CA THR A 804 15.74 2.50 19.11
C THR A 804 17.11 3.14 18.99
N ALA A 805 17.77 3.43 20.12
CA ALA A 805 19.13 3.93 20.17
C ALA A 805 20.07 2.87 20.73
N MET A 806 21.32 2.87 20.23
CA MET A 806 22.37 1.93 20.59
C MET A 806 23.69 2.67 20.59
N GLU A 807 24.45 2.55 21.69
CA GLU A 807 25.77 3.14 21.88
C GLU A 807 26.70 2.14 22.58
N CYS A 808 28.01 2.23 22.35
CA CYS A 808 28.96 1.47 23.16
C CYS A 808 29.05 2.11 24.55
N TRP A 809 29.07 1.31 25.61
CA TRP A 809 29.10 1.84 26.98
C TRP A 809 30.39 2.63 27.24
N VAL A 810 30.24 3.80 27.86
CA VAL A 810 31.29 4.83 27.96
C VAL A 810 32.55 4.34 28.68
N GLU A 811 32.39 3.44 29.66
CA GLU A 811 33.49 3.01 30.53
C GLU A 811 34.42 1.96 29.90
N ASN A 812 33.91 1.08 29.03
CA ASN A 812 34.68 -0.04 28.46
C ASN A 812 34.63 -0.16 26.93
N ASN A 813 33.70 0.52 26.25
CA ASN A 813 33.53 0.50 24.80
C ASN A 813 33.36 -0.93 24.18
N GLU A 814 32.97 -1.92 25.00
CA GLU A 814 32.67 -3.30 24.61
C GLU A 814 31.22 -3.70 24.92
N ASP A 815 30.65 -3.16 25.99
CA ASP A 815 29.24 -3.38 26.34
C ASP A 815 28.33 -2.50 25.47
N LEU A 816 27.09 -2.95 25.27
CA LEU A 816 26.07 -2.22 24.52
C LEU A 816 25.11 -1.53 25.49
N TYR A 817 25.01 -0.21 25.39
CA TYR A 817 23.91 0.54 25.97
C TYR A 817 22.82 0.72 24.92
N MET A 818 21.58 0.38 25.29
CA MET A 818 20.43 0.38 24.40
C MET A 818 19.25 1.07 25.06
N THR A 819 18.52 1.89 24.29
CA THR A 819 17.24 2.45 24.71
C THR A 819 16.16 2.27 23.66
N CYS A 820 14.92 2.12 24.11
CA CYS A 820 13.73 2.18 23.26
C CYS A 820 12.78 3.24 23.83
N THR A 821 12.41 4.23 23.01
CA THR A 821 11.49 5.32 23.35
C THR A 821 10.23 5.24 22.52
N MET A 822 9.09 5.06 23.18
CA MET A 822 7.76 4.91 22.57
C MET A 822 6.82 6.01 23.08
N PRO A 823 6.61 7.12 22.33
CA PRO A 823 5.92 8.30 22.85
C PRO A 823 4.38 8.22 22.79
N SER A 824 3.82 7.21 22.11
CA SER A 824 2.37 7.14 21.84
C SER A 824 1.77 5.73 21.98
N LEU A 825 2.07 5.04 23.09
CA LEU A 825 1.48 3.73 23.40
C LEU A 825 0.02 3.85 23.88
N GLU A 826 -0.90 3.23 23.16
CA GLU A 826 -2.34 3.30 23.42
C GLU A 826 -2.83 1.99 24.03
N VAL A 827 -2.63 1.86 25.34
CA VAL A 827 -2.97 0.64 26.11
C VAL A 827 -3.97 0.92 27.22
N GLY A 828 -4.70 -0.13 27.61
CA GLY A 828 -5.57 -0.14 28.78
C GLY A 828 -5.83 -1.56 29.27
N THR A 829 -6.17 -1.69 30.55
CA THR A 829 -6.44 -2.98 31.22
C THR A 829 -7.92 -3.12 31.60
N VAL A 830 -8.74 -2.15 31.17
CA VAL A 830 -10.21 -2.10 31.34
C VAL A 830 -10.89 -1.67 30.05
N GLY A 831 -11.96 -2.37 29.67
CA GLY A 831 -12.80 -2.06 28.51
C GLY A 831 -12.29 -2.67 27.20
N GLY A 832 -13.12 -2.64 26.15
CA GLY A 832 -12.81 -3.31 24.88
C GLY A 832 -12.61 -4.82 25.07
N GLY A 833 -11.65 -5.40 24.35
CA GLY A 833 -11.36 -6.84 24.38
C GLY A 833 -10.76 -7.37 25.69
N THR A 834 -10.31 -6.49 26.60
CA THR A 834 -9.65 -6.88 27.87
C THR A 834 -10.50 -7.77 28.79
N GLY A 835 -11.83 -7.71 28.66
CA GLY A 835 -12.78 -8.51 29.43
C GLY A 835 -13.06 -9.91 28.85
N LEU A 836 -12.58 -10.23 27.64
CA LEU A 836 -12.77 -11.54 27.01
C LEU A 836 -11.92 -12.61 27.72
N PRO A 837 -12.35 -13.88 27.82
CA PRO A 837 -11.73 -14.84 28.74
C PRO A 837 -10.23 -15.08 28.51
N GLY A 838 -9.79 -15.28 27.27
CA GLY A 838 -8.38 -15.51 26.95
C GLY A 838 -7.51 -14.27 27.17
N GLN A 839 -8.00 -13.11 26.74
CA GLN A 839 -7.32 -11.81 26.88
C GLN A 839 -7.18 -11.40 28.35
N SER A 840 -8.24 -11.64 29.13
CA SER A 840 -8.31 -11.48 30.57
C SER A 840 -7.24 -12.33 31.27
N ALA A 841 -7.08 -13.60 30.89
CA ALA A 841 -6.05 -14.47 31.45
C ALA A 841 -4.62 -14.01 31.10
N CYS A 842 -4.40 -13.50 29.89
CA CYS A 842 -3.11 -12.93 29.48
C CYS A 842 -2.74 -11.66 30.28
N LEU A 843 -3.72 -10.81 30.60
CA LEU A 843 -3.52 -9.65 31.49
C LEU A 843 -3.25 -10.04 32.95
N GLU A 844 -3.84 -11.15 33.39
CA GLU A 844 -3.67 -11.70 34.74
C GLU A 844 -2.29 -12.35 34.91
N MET A 845 -1.80 -13.05 33.89
CA MET A 845 -0.42 -13.55 33.78
C MET A 845 0.64 -12.44 33.87
N LEU A 846 0.28 -11.21 33.47
CA LEU A 846 1.13 -10.02 33.60
C LEU A 846 0.91 -9.23 34.91
N GLY A 847 -0.03 -9.65 35.77
CA GLY A 847 -0.36 -8.95 37.03
C GLY A 847 -1.08 -7.61 36.87
N VAL A 848 -1.52 -7.24 35.66
CA VAL A 848 -2.08 -5.90 35.36
C VAL A 848 -3.57 -5.90 35.01
N ARG A 849 -4.28 -7.02 35.21
CA ARG A 849 -5.70 -7.13 34.85
C ARG A 849 -6.59 -6.15 35.62
N GLY A 850 -7.47 -5.46 34.89
CA GLY A 850 -8.51 -4.60 35.48
C GLY A 850 -7.99 -3.24 35.94
N ALA A 851 -8.85 -2.49 36.63
CA ALA A 851 -8.50 -1.21 37.23
C ALA A 851 -7.61 -1.44 38.45
N HIS A 852 -6.59 -0.61 38.63
CA HIS A 852 -5.74 -0.70 39.81
C HIS A 852 -6.54 -0.25 41.06
N PRO A 853 -6.51 -1.01 42.18
CA PRO A 853 -7.41 -0.78 43.31
C PRO A 853 -7.23 0.58 44.02
N THR A 854 -5.99 1.06 44.19
CA THR A 854 -5.70 2.32 44.91
C THR A 854 -5.23 3.48 44.01
N HIS A 855 -4.50 3.21 42.93
CA HIS A 855 -3.87 4.21 42.06
C HIS A 855 -4.35 4.07 40.60
N PRO A 856 -5.50 4.68 40.23
CA PRO A 856 -6.08 4.52 38.89
C PRO A 856 -5.11 4.92 37.76
N GLY A 857 -4.88 4.01 36.83
CA GLY A 857 -3.94 4.17 35.71
C GLY A 857 -2.61 3.44 35.90
N ASP A 858 -2.29 2.92 37.08
CA ASP A 858 -1.03 2.20 37.34
C ASP A 858 -0.94 0.87 36.59
N ASN A 859 -2.04 0.12 36.44
CA ASN A 859 -2.05 -1.13 35.67
C ASN A 859 -1.83 -0.84 34.18
N ALA A 860 -2.47 0.18 33.62
CA ALA A 860 -2.26 0.58 32.24
C ALA A 860 -0.85 1.16 31.98
N LYS A 861 -0.28 1.89 32.94
CA LYS A 861 1.14 2.33 32.88
C LYS A 861 2.10 1.13 32.92
N LYS A 862 1.87 0.16 33.80
CA LYS A 862 2.72 -1.05 33.90
C LYS A 862 2.63 -1.89 32.63
N LEU A 863 1.44 -2.06 32.03
CA LEU A 863 1.30 -2.70 30.72
C LEU A 863 2.11 -1.96 29.63
N ALA A 864 2.11 -0.62 29.61
CA ALA A 864 2.92 0.15 28.67
C ALA A 864 4.44 -0.08 28.87
N GLN A 865 4.90 -0.15 30.12
CA GLN A 865 6.30 -0.49 30.46
C GLN A 865 6.67 -1.88 29.93
N ILE A 866 5.83 -2.89 30.19
CA ILE A 866 6.01 -4.27 29.72
C ILE A 866 6.08 -4.33 28.19
N VAL A 867 5.17 -3.65 27.48
CA VAL A 867 5.19 -3.58 26.00
C VAL A 867 6.49 -2.97 25.49
N CYS A 868 6.94 -1.85 26.06
CA CYS A 868 8.18 -1.18 25.63
C CYS A 868 9.43 -2.02 25.89
N ALA A 869 9.53 -2.69 27.04
CA ALA A 869 10.63 -3.59 27.36
C ALA A 869 10.60 -4.88 26.49
N THR A 870 9.41 -5.35 26.11
CA THR A 870 9.25 -6.44 25.14
C THR A 870 9.70 -6.02 23.73
N VAL A 871 9.42 -4.77 23.34
CA VAL A 871 9.95 -4.17 22.10
C VAL A 871 11.47 -4.14 22.15
N MET A 872 12.09 -3.66 23.23
CA MET A 872 13.56 -3.68 23.39
C MET A 872 14.14 -5.09 23.23
N ALA A 873 13.52 -6.11 23.81
CA ALA A 873 13.93 -7.50 23.65
C ALA A 873 13.89 -7.97 22.19
N GLY A 874 12.79 -7.71 21.48
CA GLY A 874 12.67 -8.03 20.06
C GLY A 874 13.70 -7.30 19.20
N GLU A 875 13.80 -5.98 19.37
CA GLU A 875 14.75 -5.10 18.66
C GLU A 875 16.19 -5.62 18.79
N LEU A 876 16.63 -5.92 20.02
CA LEU A 876 17.98 -6.40 20.30
C LEU A 876 18.28 -7.73 19.57
N SER A 877 17.32 -8.67 19.61
CA SER A 877 17.49 -9.98 18.97
C SER A 877 17.46 -9.89 17.44
N LEU A 878 16.58 -9.08 16.85
CA LEU A 878 16.51 -8.90 15.40
C LEU A 878 17.74 -8.17 14.86
N MET A 879 18.19 -7.11 15.52
CA MET A 879 19.40 -6.37 15.10
C MET A 879 20.63 -7.28 15.10
N ALA A 880 20.76 -8.18 16.09
CA ALA A 880 21.80 -9.22 16.08
C ALA A 880 21.63 -10.26 14.96
N ALA A 881 20.40 -10.69 14.67
CA ALA A 881 20.12 -11.66 13.60
C ALA A 881 20.40 -11.09 12.19
N LEU A 882 20.26 -9.78 12.00
CA LEU A 882 20.55 -9.07 10.75
C LEU A 882 22.05 -9.07 10.44
N VAL A 883 22.90 -8.73 11.41
CA VAL A 883 24.36 -8.65 11.20
C VAL A 883 25.03 -10.03 11.08
N ASN A 884 24.42 -11.07 11.64
CA ASN A 884 24.96 -12.44 11.62
C ASN A 884 24.47 -13.33 10.46
N SER A 885 23.69 -12.79 9.52
CA SER A 885 23.06 -13.56 8.43
C SER A 885 22.16 -14.73 8.88
N ASP A 886 21.68 -14.71 10.13
CA ASP A 886 20.86 -15.77 10.72
C ASP A 886 19.35 -15.60 10.49
N LEU A 887 18.92 -14.41 10.03
CA LEU A 887 17.52 -14.10 9.75
C LEU A 887 16.87 -15.11 8.79
N VAL A 888 17.52 -15.39 7.65
CA VAL A 888 16.99 -16.34 6.65
C VAL A 888 16.94 -17.77 7.21
N LYS A 889 17.99 -18.20 7.92
CA LYS A 889 18.07 -19.56 8.49
C LYS A 889 16.99 -19.79 9.56
N SER A 890 16.76 -18.80 10.42
CA SER A 890 15.76 -18.89 11.50
C SER A 890 14.33 -18.88 10.98
N HIS A 891 13.98 -18.01 10.02
CA HIS A 891 12.66 -18.07 9.36
C HIS A 891 12.48 -19.38 8.57
N MET A 892 13.50 -19.89 7.87
CA MET A 892 13.37 -21.17 7.16
C MET A 892 13.17 -22.37 8.11
N ARG A 893 13.69 -22.32 9.34
CA ARG A 893 13.52 -23.38 10.35
C ARG A 893 12.19 -23.30 11.10
N HIS A 894 11.67 -22.10 11.36
CA HIS A 894 10.54 -21.90 12.29
C HIS A 894 9.30 -21.25 11.67
N ASN A 895 9.40 -20.61 10.50
CA ASN A 895 8.29 -19.97 9.79
C ASN A 895 7.88 -20.75 8.52
N ARG A 896 8.44 -21.94 8.30
CA ARG A 896 8.07 -22.85 7.21
C ARG A 896 7.92 -24.25 7.77
N SER A 897 6.68 -24.73 7.89
CA SER A 897 6.40 -26.02 8.51
C SER A 897 6.84 -27.20 7.64
N SER A 898 7.66 -28.10 8.20
CA SER A 898 7.91 -29.43 7.64
C SER A 898 6.63 -30.30 7.59
N ILE A 899 5.65 -30.00 8.45
CA ILE A 899 4.36 -30.71 8.55
C ILE A 899 3.52 -30.52 7.28
N ALA A 900 3.41 -29.30 6.73
CA ALA A 900 2.68 -29.05 5.49
C ALA A 900 3.29 -29.75 4.26
N VAL A 901 4.56 -30.18 4.34
CA VAL A 901 5.25 -30.94 3.27
C VAL A 901 5.02 -32.45 3.42
N SER A 902 4.78 -32.94 4.65
CA SER A 902 4.61 -34.37 4.94
C SER A 902 3.16 -34.86 4.84
N SER A 903 2.17 -33.97 4.89
CA SER A 903 0.74 -34.33 4.73
C SER A 903 0.32 -34.69 3.30
N ALA A 904 1.20 -34.55 2.31
CA ALA A 904 0.87 -34.72 0.88
C ALA A 904 1.31 -36.06 0.27
N ASN A 905 2.01 -36.92 1.03
CA ASN A 905 2.47 -38.23 0.56
C ASN A 905 2.10 -39.34 1.56
N ASN A 906 1.73 -40.50 1.03
CA ASN A 906 1.42 -41.71 1.80
C ASN A 906 2.64 -42.21 2.61
N PRO A 907 2.44 -42.98 3.68
CA PRO A 907 3.46 -43.21 4.69
C PRO A 907 4.55 -44.16 4.21
N LEU A 908 5.74 -43.62 3.94
CA LEU A 908 6.98 -44.38 3.99
C LEU A 908 7.61 -44.21 5.37
N ASN A 909 7.80 -45.34 6.07
CA ASN A 909 8.48 -45.41 7.35
C ASN A 909 9.91 -44.84 7.22
N VAL A 910 10.13 -43.62 7.71
CA VAL A 910 11.46 -43.08 7.95
C VAL A 910 11.65 -42.93 9.45
N THR A 911 12.25 -43.94 10.06
CA THR A 911 12.72 -43.89 11.45
C THR A 911 13.83 -42.85 11.56
N VAL A 912 13.49 -41.65 12.05
CA VAL A 912 14.49 -40.65 12.42
C VAL A 912 15.08 -41.05 13.76
N SER A 913 16.35 -41.50 13.75
CA SER A 913 17.08 -41.84 14.97
C SER A 913 17.25 -40.60 15.86
N SER A 914 16.61 -40.62 17.03
CA SER A 914 16.70 -39.55 18.02
C SER A 914 17.99 -39.66 18.83
N CYS A 915 19.04 -38.97 18.38
CA CYS A 915 20.28 -38.83 19.17
C CYS A 915 20.19 -37.60 20.08
N SER A 916 19.65 -37.79 21.29
CA SER A 916 19.70 -36.79 22.38
C SER A 916 19.52 -37.43 23.76
N THR A 917 20.43 -38.34 24.12
CA THR A 917 20.76 -38.60 25.53
C THR A 917 21.99 -37.78 25.89
N ILE A 918 21.79 -36.70 26.63
CA ILE A 918 22.82 -36.07 27.46
C ILE A 918 22.25 -36.01 28.87
N SER A 919 22.77 -36.90 29.72
CA SER A 919 22.80 -36.81 31.17
C SER A 919 23.72 -35.69 31.63
#